data_AF-A0A1E3BLK0-F1
#
_entry.id   AF-A0A1E3BLK0-F1
#
_cell.length_a   1.000
_cell.length_b   1.000
_cell.length_c   1.000
_cell.angle_alpha   90.00
_cell.angle_beta   90.00
_cell.angle_gamma   90.00
#
_symmetry.space_group_name_H-M   'P 1'
#
loop_
_entity.id
_entity.type
_entity.pdbx_description
1 polymer ?
#
loop_
_entity_poly.entity_id
_entity_poly.type
_entity_poly.pdbx_seq_one_letter_code
_entity_poly.pdbx_strand_id
1 'polypeptide(L)'
;MSRPRTRKLWCAIAGDLTQPFSIECVADKDDIETLKKKIWEEIKEEIKDTTARSLKLYNPVVQLNHEEEFRIDDGEFLHPRRMITSLFPRSKDPDVDIVVVSGDTTTQKQKRSESQGANIPRTLPIREDPQVCPRECTVSKLAAILDDMSIVHVRGTPASGKTYLSELLRDHYHKEGRKAFLINKWEDLNPMDPWGSFVELVKNWDEEPQGSSITSFTATSSQWKQDLSWVLTSNTVILVDEAQMTYHDDVLWNTILKKRQSSFLDYNFRLCLFCSYGSPEAGPDQTFFTPVRLSNQQCISLTPQSEQYSPPIGLFYNKEEFRDVVSRSIPRSIPSKIREKFTFDEGAQDYIFAVSNGHPGAVRSILSALFEVYRHDIKHGHIRTLTEDHVIWFLEDTATVFQKLSTQPVNRSFPKIPEATDGISDMLNKITEEGSIPFDINDASIKFCYQKGWIHRVALGGHDIAVLPSRLHEKYIEYSIGTMSQRLPVRFNSLPTLCKEIISKFSIMNLRHSAEGKKISSASQPRPLEAQYQDEFYRGFVHVAGRGVPISSEWSRTKDGRVDFYIPEKKWAIELLRDHGEVDEHISRFKAGGKYHPWLEEKMIEDWIIIDCATSLPTKEFSEPKLWHAVFINGYSELQLYNHQKALMMSVHLHN
;
A
#
# COMPACT_ATOMS: atom_id res chain seq x y z
N MET A 1 -11.28 -34.81 33.38
CA MET A 1 -10.80 -35.38 32.10
C MET A 1 -11.81 -35.01 31.02
N SER A 2 -11.48 -34.07 30.15
CA SER A 2 -12.33 -33.64 29.03
C SER A 2 -12.36 -34.72 27.94
N ARG A 3 -13.54 -34.96 27.33
CA ARG A 3 -13.66 -35.80 26.13
C ARG A 3 -12.80 -35.21 25.01
N PRO A 4 -12.09 -36.01 24.20
CA PRO A 4 -11.36 -35.50 23.04
C PRO A 4 -12.35 -34.81 22.10
N ARG A 5 -12.07 -33.56 21.71
CA ARG A 5 -12.85 -32.82 20.71
C ARG A 5 -12.45 -33.30 19.32
N THR A 6 -13.31 -34.09 18.69
CA THR A 6 -13.22 -34.43 17.26
C THR A 6 -13.79 -33.27 16.44
N ARG A 7 -13.09 -32.89 15.38
CA ARG A 7 -13.41 -31.77 14.47
C ARG A 7 -13.46 -32.29 13.03
N LYS A 8 -14.28 -31.67 12.17
CA LYS A 8 -14.39 -32.03 10.75
C LYS A 8 -13.70 -30.97 9.90
N LEU A 9 -12.68 -31.37 9.15
CA LEU A 9 -11.94 -30.51 8.22
C LEU A 9 -12.45 -30.76 6.80
N TRP A 10 -12.64 -29.71 6.01
CA TRP A 10 -12.90 -29.83 4.57
C TRP A 10 -11.61 -29.57 3.79
N CYS A 11 -11.31 -30.38 2.79
CA CYS A 11 -10.07 -30.37 2.03
C CYS A 11 -10.37 -30.30 0.54
N ALA A 12 -9.53 -29.59 -0.24
CA ALA A 12 -9.64 -29.53 -1.69
C ALA A 12 -8.25 -29.50 -2.34
N ILE A 13 -8.10 -30.04 -3.56
CA ILE A 13 -6.80 -30.10 -4.25
C ILE A 13 -6.57 -28.83 -5.09
N ALA A 14 -5.36 -28.26 -5.03
CA ALA A 14 -4.96 -27.12 -5.84
C ALA A 14 -4.91 -27.51 -7.32
N GLY A 15 -6.00 -27.24 -8.04
CA GLY A 15 -6.21 -27.64 -9.43
C GLY A 15 -7.60 -28.25 -9.67
N ASP A 16 -8.24 -28.75 -8.61
CA ASP A 16 -9.62 -29.20 -8.60
C ASP A 16 -10.30 -28.79 -7.29
N LEU A 17 -10.76 -27.54 -7.26
CA LEU A 17 -11.48 -26.98 -6.10
C LEU A 17 -12.96 -27.38 -6.08
N THR A 18 -13.44 -28.08 -7.13
CA THR A 18 -14.85 -28.40 -7.31
C THR A 18 -15.25 -29.74 -6.66
N GLN A 19 -14.26 -30.51 -6.19
CA GLN A 19 -14.47 -31.78 -5.48
C GLN A 19 -13.81 -31.78 -4.11
N PRO A 20 -14.38 -31.08 -3.12
CA PRO A 20 -13.88 -31.10 -1.76
C PRO A 20 -14.30 -32.39 -1.02
N PHE A 21 -13.45 -32.84 -0.11
CA PHE A 21 -13.64 -34.02 0.72
C PHE A 21 -13.40 -33.67 2.19
N SER A 22 -13.89 -34.48 3.14
CA SER A 22 -13.79 -34.16 4.56
C SER A 22 -12.96 -35.16 5.36
N ILE A 23 -12.21 -34.69 6.36
CA ILE A 23 -11.38 -35.50 7.25
C ILE A 23 -11.67 -35.18 8.71
N GLU A 24 -11.74 -36.22 9.53
CA GLU A 24 -11.81 -36.04 10.98
C GLU A 24 -10.43 -35.80 11.60
N CYS A 25 -10.35 -34.71 12.36
CA CYS A 25 -9.17 -34.28 13.11
C CYS A 25 -9.48 -34.28 14.62
N VAL A 26 -8.60 -34.89 15.41
CA VAL A 26 -8.69 -34.94 16.87
C VAL A 26 -7.67 -33.97 17.45
N ALA A 27 -8.16 -32.85 18.00
CA ALA A 27 -7.34 -31.67 18.34
C ALA A 27 -6.17 -31.92 19.32
N ASP A 28 -6.26 -32.97 20.15
CA ASP A 28 -5.24 -33.33 21.14
C ASP A 28 -4.34 -34.51 20.70
N LYS A 29 -4.54 -35.05 19.49
CA LYS A 29 -3.82 -36.24 18.98
C LYS A 29 -3.20 -36.05 17.59
N ASP A 30 -3.84 -35.29 16.72
CA ASP A 30 -3.39 -35.13 15.33
C ASP A 30 -2.51 -33.88 15.21
N ASP A 31 -1.25 -34.08 14.83
CA ASP A 31 -0.37 -33.00 14.39
C ASP A 31 -0.43 -32.81 12.85
N ILE A 32 0.27 -31.81 12.33
CA ILE A 32 0.27 -31.48 10.89
C ILE A 32 0.72 -32.67 10.04
N GLU A 33 1.71 -33.45 10.49
CA GLU A 33 2.21 -34.60 9.74
C GLU A 33 1.21 -35.77 9.75
N THR A 34 0.52 -35.99 10.87
CA THR A 34 -0.57 -36.96 10.99
C THR A 34 -1.74 -36.58 10.09
N LEU A 35 -2.07 -35.29 10.01
CA LEU A 35 -3.11 -34.78 9.13
C LEU A 35 -2.75 -34.93 7.65
N LYS A 36 -1.51 -34.60 7.26
CA LYS A 36 -1.01 -34.84 5.88
C LYS A 36 -1.14 -36.31 5.49
N LYS A 37 -0.84 -37.24 6.41
CA LYS A 37 -0.99 -38.68 6.17
C LYS A 37 -2.45 -39.08 5.95
N LYS A 38 -3.37 -38.58 6.78
CA LYS A 38 -4.82 -38.81 6.61
C LYS A 38 -5.32 -38.29 5.25
N ILE A 39 -4.91 -37.08 4.88
CA ILE A 39 -5.23 -36.47 3.57
C ILE A 39 -4.69 -37.32 2.43
N TRP A 40 -3.43 -37.74 2.53
CA TRP A 40 -2.79 -38.57 1.51
C TRP A 40 -3.54 -39.89 1.26
N GLU A 41 -3.98 -40.57 2.32
CA GLU A 41 -4.72 -41.84 2.17
C GLU A 41 -6.04 -41.67 1.41
N GLU A 42 -6.67 -40.50 1.51
CA GLU A 42 -7.92 -40.19 0.81
C GLU A 42 -7.69 -39.90 -0.68
N ILE A 43 -6.60 -39.20 -1.04
CA ILE A 43 -6.35 -38.69 -2.40
C ILE A 43 -5.34 -39.50 -3.22
N LYS A 44 -4.73 -40.55 -2.65
CA LYS A 44 -3.66 -41.34 -3.29
C LYS A 44 -4.06 -42.01 -4.62
N GLU A 45 -5.35 -42.28 -4.84
CA GLU A 45 -5.86 -42.87 -6.08
C GLU A 45 -6.12 -41.80 -7.17
N GLU A 46 -6.33 -40.54 -6.77
CA GLU A 46 -6.56 -39.40 -7.68
C GLU A 46 -5.24 -38.79 -8.18
N ILE A 47 -4.19 -38.84 -7.36
CA ILE A 47 -2.86 -38.35 -7.69
C ILE A 47 -2.01 -39.51 -8.25
N LYS A 48 -1.97 -39.65 -9.57
CA LYS A 48 -1.20 -40.69 -10.29
C LYS A 48 0.33 -40.63 -10.12
N ASP A 49 0.85 -39.59 -9.46
CA ASP A 49 2.28 -39.37 -9.28
C ASP A 49 2.72 -39.68 -7.84
N THR A 50 3.43 -40.80 -7.67
CA THR A 50 3.98 -41.28 -6.39
C THR A 50 5.07 -40.38 -5.79
N THR A 51 5.44 -39.26 -6.44
CA THR A 51 6.42 -38.29 -5.92
C THR A 51 5.84 -37.32 -4.87
N ALA A 52 4.52 -37.30 -4.66
CA ALA A 52 3.84 -36.34 -3.78
C ALA A 52 3.94 -36.65 -2.28
N ARG A 53 5.15 -36.90 -1.75
CA ARG A 53 5.40 -36.89 -0.30
C ARG A 53 5.46 -35.48 0.31
N SER A 54 5.40 -34.43 -0.50
CA SER A 54 5.46 -33.03 -0.04
C SER A 54 4.10 -32.31 -0.17
N LEU A 55 3.05 -32.87 0.46
CA LEU A 55 1.78 -32.15 0.57
C LEU A 55 2.00 -30.82 1.32
N LYS A 56 1.70 -29.70 0.67
CA LYS A 56 1.62 -28.38 1.31
C LYS A 56 0.17 -28.06 1.60
N LEU A 57 -0.09 -27.71 2.86
CA LEU A 57 -1.42 -27.37 3.36
C LEU A 57 -1.54 -25.85 3.47
N TYR A 58 -2.66 -25.33 2.98
CA TYR A 58 -2.98 -23.91 3.02
C TYR A 58 -4.34 -23.69 3.68
N ASN A 59 -4.45 -22.67 4.53
CA ASN A 59 -5.71 -22.17 5.08
C ASN A 59 -6.19 -20.97 4.23
N PRO A 60 -7.46 -20.89 3.79
CA PRO A 60 -7.99 -19.67 3.19
C PRO A 60 -7.96 -18.50 4.18
N VAL A 61 -7.97 -17.27 3.66
CA VAL A 61 -8.00 -16.04 4.47
C VAL A 61 -9.40 -15.75 5.04
N VAL A 62 -10.45 -16.42 4.52
CA VAL A 62 -11.83 -16.30 4.99
C VAL A 62 -12.24 -17.61 5.67
N GLN A 63 -12.66 -17.54 6.95
CA GLN A 63 -13.22 -18.67 7.69
C GLN A 63 -14.74 -18.73 7.45
N LEU A 64 -15.29 -19.93 7.27
CA LEU A 64 -16.75 -20.14 7.20
C LEU A 64 -17.32 -20.27 8.61
N ASN A 65 -18.48 -19.66 8.85
CA ASN A 65 -19.19 -19.77 10.12
C ASN A 65 -19.91 -21.12 10.22
N HIS A 66 -19.99 -21.70 11.42
CA HIS A 66 -20.62 -23.01 11.69
C HIS A 66 -22.10 -23.16 11.26
N GLU A 67 -22.81 -22.05 10.98
CA GLU A 67 -24.21 -22.07 10.51
C GLU A 67 -24.33 -22.20 8.98
N GLU A 68 -23.24 -22.06 8.22
CA GLU A 68 -23.22 -22.19 6.76
C GLU A 68 -22.79 -23.60 6.36
N GLU A 69 -23.70 -24.34 5.73
CA GLU A 69 -23.39 -25.64 5.14
C GLU A 69 -22.50 -25.42 3.91
N PHE A 70 -21.27 -25.96 3.92
CA PHE A 70 -20.31 -25.83 2.82
C PHE A 70 -20.92 -26.33 1.49
N ARG A 71 -20.97 -25.48 0.47
CA ARG A 71 -21.47 -25.78 -0.89
C ARG A 71 -20.34 -25.75 -1.90
N ILE A 72 -20.50 -26.53 -2.97
CA ILE A 72 -19.49 -26.68 -4.04
C ILE A 72 -19.17 -25.33 -4.73
N ASP A 73 -20.14 -24.41 -4.76
CA ASP A 73 -19.98 -23.07 -5.34
C ASP A 73 -19.11 -22.14 -4.46
N ASP A 74 -18.79 -22.54 -3.23
CA ASP A 74 -17.95 -21.77 -2.28
C ASP A 74 -16.46 -21.80 -2.65
N GLY A 75 -16.09 -22.47 -3.77
CA GLY A 75 -14.73 -22.48 -4.31
C GLY A 75 -14.14 -21.08 -4.58
N GLU A 76 -14.99 -20.05 -4.75
CA GLU A 76 -14.58 -18.64 -4.86
C GLU A 76 -13.99 -18.08 -3.55
N PHE A 77 -14.40 -18.59 -2.37
CA PHE A 77 -13.90 -18.12 -1.06
C PHE A 77 -12.50 -18.67 -0.69
N LEU A 78 -11.96 -19.62 -1.47
CA LEU A 78 -10.69 -20.29 -1.18
C LEU A 78 -9.44 -19.48 -1.61
N HIS A 79 -9.62 -18.23 -2.03
CA HIS A 79 -8.57 -17.28 -2.34
C HIS A 79 -8.77 -16.00 -1.53
N PRO A 80 -7.73 -15.42 -0.89
CA PRO A 80 -6.31 -15.81 -0.86
C PRO A 80 -5.96 -16.90 0.18
N ARG A 81 -4.76 -17.51 0.06
CA ARG A 81 -4.30 -18.68 0.86
C ARG A 81 -3.10 -18.34 1.74
N ARG A 82 -3.06 -18.83 2.98
CA ARG A 82 -1.91 -18.76 3.90
C ARG A 82 -1.32 -20.16 4.12
N MET A 83 -0.01 -20.31 4.00
CA MET A 83 0.68 -21.59 4.22
C MET A 83 0.70 -21.97 5.71
N ILE A 84 0.41 -23.24 6.02
CA ILE A 84 0.42 -23.78 7.40
C ILE A 84 1.78 -24.43 7.66
N THR A 85 2.62 -23.83 8.52
CA THR A 85 4.04 -24.23 8.68
C THR A 85 4.44 -24.73 10.08
N SER A 86 3.63 -24.53 11.13
CA SER A 86 3.83 -25.05 12.49
C SER A 86 2.50 -25.07 13.26
N LEU A 87 2.41 -25.89 14.35
CA LEU A 87 1.22 -26.21 15.17
C LEU A 87 -0.07 -25.51 14.72
N PHE A 88 -1.01 -26.32 14.20
CA PHE A 88 -2.27 -25.85 13.61
C PHE A 88 -2.89 -24.72 14.45
N PRO A 89 -3.25 -23.57 13.85
CA PRO A 89 -3.75 -22.43 14.61
C PRO A 89 -4.95 -22.88 15.44
N ARG A 90 -4.94 -22.58 16.75
CA ARG A 90 -6.12 -22.67 17.59
C ARG A 90 -7.08 -21.56 17.13
N SER A 91 -7.83 -21.85 16.07
CA SER A 91 -8.91 -21.01 15.56
C SER A 91 -9.88 -20.67 16.70
N LYS A 92 -10.45 -19.46 16.65
CA LYS A 92 -11.53 -19.02 17.55
C LYS A 92 -12.87 -19.72 17.24
N ASP A 93 -12.97 -20.40 16.10
CA ASP A 93 -14.12 -21.21 15.70
C ASP A 93 -13.75 -22.72 15.76
N PRO A 94 -14.39 -23.54 16.62
CA PRO A 94 -13.89 -24.88 16.94
C PRO A 94 -14.24 -25.99 15.95
N ASP A 95 -15.10 -25.78 14.95
CA ASP A 95 -15.78 -26.90 14.29
C ASP A 95 -15.53 -27.10 12.78
N VAL A 96 -15.11 -26.09 12.01
CA VAL A 96 -14.82 -26.23 10.57
C VAL A 96 -13.62 -25.38 10.12
N ASP A 97 -12.62 -26.00 9.49
CA ASP A 97 -11.52 -25.32 8.77
C ASP A 97 -11.36 -25.95 7.37
N ILE A 98 -11.11 -25.11 6.37
CA ILE A 98 -10.86 -25.56 4.99
C ILE A 98 -9.35 -25.62 4.71
N VAL A 99 -8.88 -26.72 4.15
CA VAL A 99 -7.46 -26.96 3.85
C VAL A 99 -7.27 -27.21 2.37
N VAL A 100 -6.56 -26.31 1.69
CA VAL A 100 -6.20 -26.51 0.28
C VAL A 100 -4.85 -27.23 0.18
N VAL A 101 -4.79 -28.27 -0.64
CA VAL A 101 -3.67 -29.19 -0.77
C VAL A 101 -2.97 -28.97 -2.12
N SER A 102 -1.69 -28.60 -2.15
CA SER A 102 -0.92 -28.59 -3.41
C SER A 102 0.06 -29.76 -3.46
N GLY A 103 -0.01 -30.58 -4.50
CA GLY A 103 1.07 -31.48 -4.86
C GLY A 103 2.19 -30.69 -5.54
N ASP A 104 3.46 -31.01 -5.26
CA ASP A 104 4.60 -30.49 -6.03
C ASP A 104 4.61 -31.14 -7.43
N THR A 105 3.65 -30.79 -8.28
CA THR A 105 3.73 -31.07 -9.72
C THR A 105 4.42 -29.90 -10.38
N THR A 106 5.68 -30.10 -10.78
CA THR A 106 6.39 -29.26 -11.75
C THR A 106 5.46 -28.98 -12.92
N THR A 107 5.06 -27.71 -13.07
CA THR A 107 4.14 -27.25 -14.11
C THR A 107 4.75 -27.53 -15.49
N GLN A 108 4.30 -28.61 -16.13
CA GLN A 108 4.51 -28.83 -17.55
C GLN A 108 3.79 -27.71 -18.31
N LYS A 109 4.59 -26.81 -18.90
CA LYS A 109 4.16 -25.88 -19.95
C LYS A 109 3.31 -26.64 -20.97
N GLN A 110 2.03 -26.32 -21.06
CA GLN A 110 1.20 -26.71 -22.19
C GLN A 110 1.75 -26.03 -23.44
N LYS A 111 2.47 -26.81 -24.25
CA LYS A 111 2.85 -26.47 -25.62
C LYS A 111 1.58 -26.18 -26.42
N ARG A 112 1.31 -24.90 -26.69
CA ARG A 112 0.50 -24.53 -27.85
C ARG A 112 1.27 -24.95 -29.10
N SER A 113 0.56 -25.60 -30.00
CA SER A 113 0.97 -26.08 -31.31
C SER A 113 1.77 -25.02 -32.08
N GLU A 114 2.99 -25.37 -32.44
CA GLU A 114 3.89 -24.63 -33.34
C GLU A 114 3.27 -24.55 -34.73
N SER A 115 2.80 -23.36 -35.12
CA SER A 115 2.69 -22.99 -36.53
C SER A 115 4.07 -22.55 -37.01
N GLN A 116 4.53 -23.20 -38.08
CA GLN A 116 5.81 -22.96 -38.75
C GLN A 116 6.07 -21.47 -39.01
N GLY A 117 7.15 -20.94 -38.46
CA GLY A 117 7.63 -19.58 -38.69
C GLY A 117 9.12 -19.49 -38.41
N ALA A 118 9.88 -19.21 -39.47
CA ALA A 118 11.31 -18.95 -39.61
C ALA A 118 12.20 -18.84 -38.34
N ASN A 119 13.31 -19.58 -38.35
CA ASN A 119 14.46 -19.43 -37.46
C ASN A 119 14.95 -17.97 -37.41
N ILE A 120 14.80 -17.31 -36.27
CA ILE A 120 15.48 -16.04 -35.96
C ILE A 120 16.44 -16.30 -34.77
N PRO A 121 17.69 -15.82 -34.79
CA PRO A 121 18.66 -16.09 -33.73
C PRO A 121 18.22 -15.46 -32.39
N ARG A 122 18.35 -16.23 -31.31
CA ARG A 122 18.15 -15.76 -29.93
C ARG A 122 19.13 -14.61 -29.64
N THR A 123 18.61 -13.40 -29.52
CA THR A 123 19.33 -12.25 -28.95
C THR A 123 19.58 -12.48 -27.45
N LEU A 124 20.74 -12.01 -26.99
CA LEU A 124 21.33 -12.23 -25.67
C LEU A 124 20.40 -11.79 -24.52
N PRO A 125 20.44 -12.46 -23.34
CA PRO A 125 19.66 -12.04 -22.19
C PRO A 125 20.13 -10.68 -21.69
N ILE A 126 19.23 -9.69 -21.67
CA ILE A 126 19.39 -8.43 -20.95
C ILE A 126 19.67 -8.80 -19.48
N ARG A 127 20.84 -8.43 -18.97
CA ARG A 127 21.25 -8.66 -17.58
C ARG A 127 20.21 -8.06 -16.63
N GLU A 128 19.60 -8.88 -15.78
CA GLU A 128 18.80 -8.40 -14.65
C GLU A 128 19.66 -7.48 -13.78
N ASP A 129 19.26 -6.21 -13.62
CA ASP A 129 19.96 -5.30 -12.72
C ASP A 129 19.79 -5.81 -11.28
N PRO A 130 20.88 -6.21 -10.59
CA PRO A 130 20.79 -6.72 -9.23
C PRO A 130 20.25 -5.71 -8.21
N GLN A 131 20.15 -4.41 -8.57
CA GLN A 131 19.66 -3.34 -7.69
C GLN A 131 18.22 -2.92 -7.97
N VAL A 132 17.56 -3.49 -8.98
CA VAL A 132 16.16 -3.18 -9.34
C VAL A 132 15.29 -4.39 -9.04
N CYS A 133 14.18 -4.15 -8.34
CA CYS A 133 13.15 -5.18 -8.14
C CYS A 133 12.46 -5.44 -9.49
N PRO A 134 12.40 -6.68 -9.98
CA PRO A 134 11.83 -6.99 -11.29
C PRO A 134 10.30 -6.86 -11.34
N ARG A 135 9.64 -6.86 -10.18
CA ARG A 135 8.18 -6.71 -10.05
C ARG A 135 7.38 -7.66 -10.96
N GLU A 136 7.86 -8.89 -11.14
CA GLU A 136 7.40 -9.81 -12.19
C GLU A 136 5.87 -9.98 -12.23
N CYS A 137 5.25 -10.17 -11.08
CA CYS A 137 3.79 -10.31 -10.96
C CYS A 137 3.04 -9.02 -11.38
N THR A 138 3.50 -7.85 -10.93
CA THR A 138 2.90 -6.56 -11.27
C THR A 138 3.07 -6.25 -12.76
N VAL A 139 4.27 -6.46 -13.31
CA VAL A 139 4.58 -6.22 -14.72
C VAL A 139 3.76 -7.14 -15.62
N SER A 140 3.69 -8.44 -15.29
CA SER A 140 2.92 -9.40 -16.08
C SER A 140 1.42 -9.09 -16.07
N LYS A 141 0.88 -8.69 -14.90
CA LYS A 141 -0.52 -8.26 -14.80
C LYS A 141 -0.79 -6.97 -15.56
N LEU A 142 0.12 -5.99 -15.49
CA LEU A 142 0.00 -4.74 -16.25
C LEU A 142 0.03 -5.00 -17.75
N ALA A 143 0.92 -5.90 -18.21
CA ALA A 143 0.98 -6.32 -19.60
C ALA A 143 -0.32 -7.00 -20.06
N ALA A 144 -0.87 -7.90 -19.25
CA ALA A 144 -2.14 -8.56 -19.54
C ALA A 144 -3.31 -7.55 -19.63
N ILE A 145 -3.40 -6.60 -18.69
CA ILE A 145 -4.41 -5.53 -18.73
C ILE A 145 -4.24 -4.67 -19.98
N LEU A 146 -3.00 -4.30 -20.33
CA LEU A 146 -2.73 -3.49 -21.51
C LEU A 146 -3.10 -4.22 -22.80
N ASP A 147 -2.83 -5.51 -22.88
CA ASP A 147 -3.15 -6.31 -24.05
C ASP A 147 -4.66 -6.46 -24.29
N ASP A 148 -5.41 -6.61 -23.20
CA ASP A 148 -6.86 -6.71 -23.18
C ASP A 148 -7.52 -5.35 -23.48
N MET A 149 -7.15 -4.30 -22.75
CA MET A 149 -7.83 -3.01 -22.78
C MET A 149 -7.34 -2.05 -23.87
N SER A 150 -6.21 -2.35 -24.50
CA SER A 150 -5.56 -1.54 -25.53
C SER A 150 -4.99 -0.18 -25.12
N ILE A 151 -5.60 0.47 -24.13
CA ILE A 151 -5.18 1.75 -23.55
C ILE A 151 -5.21 1.60 -22.03
N VAL A 152 -4.09 1.89 -21.37
CA VAL A 152 -3.95 1.91 -19.92
C VAL A 152 -3.36 3.23 -19.48
N HIS A 153 -3.87 3.74 -18.35
CA HIS A 153 -3.45 4.98 -17.72
C HIS A 153 -2.94 4.67 -16.31
N VAL A 154 -1.68 4.99 -16.07
CA VAL A 154 -0.98 4.75 -14.81
C VAL A 154 -0.68 6.09 -14.15
N ARG A 155 -1.31 6.38 -13.01
CA ARG A 155 -1.15 7.66 -12.31
C ARG A 155 -0.45 7.50 -10.98
N GLY A 156 0.52 8.37 -10.72
CA GLY A 156 1.07 8.49 -9.38
C GLY A 156 2.00 9.68 -9.22
N THR A 157 2.18 10.11 -7.98
CA THR A 157 3.00 11.28 -7.64
C THR A 157 4.48 11.10 -7.98
N PRO A 158 5.32 12.14 -7.94
CA PRO A 158 6.75 12.02 -8.12
C PRO A 158 7.36 10.95 -7.20
N ALA A 159 8.42 10.28 -7.66
CA ALA A 159 9.09 9.19 -6.92
C ALA A 159 8.26 7.92 -6.64
N SER A 160 7.06 7.79 -7.21
CA SER A 160 6.21 6.58 -7.11
C SER A 160 6.66 5.37 -7.96
N GLY A 161 7.76 5.49 -8.72
CA GLY A 161 8.31 4.38 -9.50
C GLY A 161 7.79 4.23 -10.94
N LYS A 162 7.05 5.21 -11.47
CA LYS A 162 6.48 5.20 -12.84
C LYS A 162 7.51 4.87 -13.93
N THR A 163 8.59 5.65 -14.03
CA THR A 163 9.67 5.44 -15.02
C THR A 163 10.28 4.04 -14.94
N TYR A 164 10.55 3.53 -13.73
CA TYR A 164 11.08 2.17 -13.59
C TYR A 164 10.05 1.11 -14.02
N LEU A 165 8.76 1.32 -13.73
CA LEU A 165 7.72 0.40 -14.16
C LEU A 165 7.52 0.41 -15.68
N SER A 166 7.64 1.57 -16.34
CA SER A 166 7.56 1.67 -17.79
C SER A 166 8.74 0.98 -18.48
N GLU A 167 9.95 1.12 -17.94
CA GLU A 167 11.14 0.37 -18.39
C GLU A 167 10.97 -1.14 -18.23
N LEU A 168 10.53 -1.60 -17.05
CA LEU A 168 10.28 -3.02 -16.80
C LEU A 168 9.20 -3.60 -17.73
N LEU A 169 8.14 -2.83 -18.01
CA LEU A 169 7.09 -3.23 -18.95
C LEU A 169 7.60 -3.32 -20.40
N ARG A 170 8.42 -2.36 -20.83
CA ARG A 170 9.09 -2.41 -22.14
C ARG A 170 9.93 -3.68 -22.25
N ASP A 171 10.78 -3.92 -21.26
CA ASP A 171 11.71 -5.05 -21.26
C ASP A 171 10.95 -6.39 -21.21
N HIS A 172 9.80 -6.44 -20.52
CA HIS A 172 8.90 -7.61 -20.55
C HIS A 172 8.41 -7.90 -21.96
N TYR A 173 7.89 -6.91 -22.69
CA TYR A 173 7.44 -7.12 -24.07
C TYR A 173 8.58 -7.46 -25.04
N HIS A 174 9.77 -6.86 -24.86
CA HIS A 174 10.96 -7.23 -25.64
C HIS A 174 11.35 -8.69 -25.41
N LYS A 175 11.30 -9.18 -24.15
CA LYS A 175 11.55 -10.59 -23.83
C LYS A 175 10.54 -11.53 -24.47
N GLU A 176 9.30 -11.08 -24.70
CA GLU A 176 8.27 -11.81 -25.44
C GLU A 176 8.38 -11.67 -26.97
N GLY A 177 9.39 -10.93 -27.47
CA GLY A 177 9.59 -10.71 -28.90
C GLY A 177 8.63 -9.69 -29.53
N ARG A 178 7.97 -8.86 -28.72
CA ARG A 178 7.08 -7.78 -29.19
C ARG A 178 7.82 -6.45 -29.24
N LYS A 179 7.50 -5.64 -30.26
CA LYS A 179 8.02 -4.28 -30.39
C LYS A 179 7.38 -3.39 -29.33
N ALA A 180 8.21 -2.86 -28.42
CA ALA A 180 7.79 -1.92 -27.38
C ALA A 180 8.67 -0.66 -27.41
N PHE A 181 8.04 0.51 -27.50
CA PHE A 181 8.70 1.81 -27.55
C PHE A 181 8.41 2.60 -26.29
N LEU A 182 9.41 3.29 -25.75
CA LEU A 182 9.29 4.14 -24.58
C LEU A 182 9.59 5.59 -24.97
N ILE A 183 8.55 6.42 -25.01
CA ILE A 183 8.62 7.84 -25.32
C ILE A 183 8.83 8.60 -24.02
N ASN A 184 10.00 9.22 -23.84
CA ASN A 184 10.33 10.01 -22.65
C ASN A 184 10.11 11.51 -22.84
N LYS A 185 9.86 11.96 -24.08
CA LYS A 185 9.54 13.34 -24.40
C LYS A 185 8.51 13.37 -25.52
N TRP A 186 7.41 14.06 -25.27
CA TRP A 186 6.31 14.21 -26.22
C TRP A 186 6.55 15.38 -27.18
N GLU A 187 6.14 15.19 -28.43
CA GLU A 187 6.06 16.25 -29.44
C GLU A 187 4.64 16.24 -29.99
N ASP A 188 4.02 17.43 -30.08
CA ASP A 188 2.62 17.57 -30.46
C ASP A 188 2.35 17.01 -31.84
N LEU A 189 1.24 16.27 -31.96
CA LEU A 189 0.83 15.65 -33.21
C LEU A 189 0.27 16.70 -34.18
N ASN A 190 0.51 16.50 -35.47
CA ASN A 190 0.05 17.39 -36.53
C ASN A 190 -1.45 17.17 -36.81
N PRO A 191 -2.34 18.16 -36.63
CA PRO A 191 -3.76 18.01 -36.91
C PRO A 191 -4.08 17.69 -38.38
N MET A 192 -3.20 18.09 -39.31
CA MET A 192 -3.35 17.85 -40.75
C MET A 192 -2.91 16.44 -41.16
N ASP A 193 -2.07 15.79 -40.37
CA ASP A 193 -1.66 14.40 -40.55
C ASP A 193 -1.51 13.67 -39.20
N PRO A 194 -2.63 13.40 -38.49
CA PRO A 194 -2.60 12.87 -37.12
C PRO A 194 -1.84 11.54 -37.01
N TRP A 195 -2.07 10.65 -37.97
CA TRP A 195 -1.51 9.30 -37.95
C TRP A 195 -0.06 9.30 -38.44
N GLY A 196 0.28 10.08 -39.46
CA GLY A 196 1.66 10.19 -39.93
C GLY A 196 2.58 10.79 -38.87
N SER A 197 2.17 11.88 -38.20
CA SER A 197 2.96 12.47 -37.11
C SER A 197 3.08 11.54 -35.91
N PHE A 198 2.05 10.75 -35.59
CA PHE A 198 2.13 9.79 -34.49
C PHE A 198 3.13 8.66 -34.80
N VAL A 199 3.11 8.15 -36.02
CA VAL A 199 4.08 7.13 -36.47
C VAL A 199 5.50 7.69 -36.50
N GLU A 200 5.68 8.92 -36.97
CA GLU A 200 6.98 9.60 -36.97
C GLU A 200 7.51 9.78 -35.55
N LEU A 201 6.67 10.22 -34.61
CA LEU A 201 7.02 10.32 -33.20
C LEU A 201 7.52 8.97 -32.66
N VAL A 202 6.76 7.88 -32.83
CA VAL A 202 7.16 6.55 -32.33
C VAL A 202 8.50 6.10 -32.90
N LYS A 203 8.75 6.39 -34.18
CA LYS A 203 10.00 6.04 -34.87
C LYS A 203 11.22 6.81 -34.38
N ASN A 204 11.05 8.06 -33.97
CA ASN A 204 12.15 8.85 -33.42
C ASN A 204 12.70 8.22 -32.13
N TRP A 205 11.92 7.34 -31.48
CA TRP A 205 12.30 6.55 -30.31
C TRP A 205 12.65 5.09 -30.62
N ASP A 206 12.75 4.72 -31.90
CA ASP A 206 13.26 3.43 -32.36
C ASP A 206 14.80 3.44 -32.33
N GLU A 207 15.37 3.46 -31.12
CA GLU A 207 16.81 3.22 -30.93
C GLU A 207 17.06 1.72 -30.97
N GLU A 208 17.42 1.17 -32.14
CA GLU A 208 18.14 -0.11 -32.16
C GLU A 208 19.42 0.06 -31.33
N PRO A 209 19.73 -0.87 -30.40
CA PRO A 209 20.97 -0.79 -29.64
C PRO A 209 22.16 -0.89 -30.62
N GLN A 210 22.93 0.20 -30.73
CA GLN A 210 24.21 0.19 -31.44
C GLN A 210 25.18 -0.79 -30.76
N GLY A 211 25.14 -2.04 -31.20
CA GLY A 211 25.94 -3.11 -30.58
C GLY A 211 26.08 -4.39 -31.41
N SER A 212 25.50 -4.48 -32.61
CA SER A 212 25.76 -5.60 -33.53
C SER A 212 26.36 -5.10 -34.83
N SER A 213 27.69 -5.09 -34.91
CA SER A 213 28.40 -5.09 -36.18
C SER A 213 28.07 -6.39 -36.93
N ILE A 214 27.12 -6.31 -37.87
CA ILE A 214 27.04 -7.24 -38.99
C ILE A 214 26.86 -6.42 -40.27
N THR A 215 28.00 -6.27 -40.95
CA THR A 215 28.18 -6.11 -42.40
C THR A 215 27.14 -5.32 -43.18
N SER A 216 27.60 -4.15 -43.63
CA SER A 216 27.22 -3.47 -44.88
C SER A 216 26.29 -4.26 -45.81
N PHE A 217 25.02 -3.87 -45.85
CA PHE A 217 24.22 -3.99 -47.06
C PHE A 217 24.00 -2.59 -47.61
N THR A 218 24.78 -2.26 -48.63
CA THR A 218 24.44 -1.23 -49.61
C THR A 218 23.15 -1.63 -50.33
N ALA A 219 22.02 -1.06 -49.91
CA ALA A 219 20.77 -1.13 -50.64
C ALA A 219 19.99 0.19 -50.48
N THR A 220 20.14 1.04 -51.50
CA THR A 220 19.19 2.05 -52.00
C THR A 220 18.20 2.69 -51.01
N SER A 221 18.48 3.97 -50.73
CA SER A 221 17.83 4.92 -49.83
C SER A 221 16.45 5.44 -50.27
N SER A 222 15.57 4.61 -50.86
CA SER A 222 14.27 5.11 -51.35
C SER A 222 13.05 4.19 -51.19
N GLN A 223 13.19 3.00 -50.59
CA GLN A 223 12.06 2.04 -50.44
C GLN A 223 11.53 1.83 -49.01
N TRP A 224 12.16 2.40 -47.98
CA TRP A 224 11.74 2.22 -46.58
C TRP A 224 10.63 3.17 -46.11
N LYS A 225 10.18 4.09 -46.98
CA LYS A 225 9.19 5.12 -46.66
C LYS A 225 7.72 4.70 -46.87
N GLN A 226 7.43 3.50 -47.37
CA GLN A 226 6.09 3.22 -47.92
C GLN A 226 5.22 2.19 -47.18
N ASP A 227 5.67 1.56 -46.09
CA ASP A 227 4.73 0.80 -45.25
C ASP A 227 4.91 1.11 -43.77
N LEU A 228 4.44 2.30 -43.41
CA LEU A 228 4.41 2.84 -42.05
C LEU A 228 3.25 2.27 -41.22
N SER A 229 2.43 1.40 -41.83
CA SER A 229 1.27 0.77 -41.18
C SER A 229 1.66 -0.10 -40.00
N TRP A 230 2.88 -0.66 -39.98
CA TRP A 230 3.29 -1.63 -38.95
C TRP A 230 3.19 -1.09 -37.52
N VAL A 231 3.46 0.20 -37.29
CA VAL A 231 3.29 0.82 -35.95
C VAL A 231 1.83 0.70 -35.51
N LEU A 232 0.92 0.87 -36.46
CA LEU A 232 -0.52 0.86 -36.24
C LEU A 232 -1.14 -0.55 -36.31
N THR A 233 -0.52 -1.52 -36.99
CA THR A 233 -1.12 -2.83 -37.32
C THR A 233 -0.42 -4.04 -36.72
N SER A 234 0.85 -3.91 -36.29
CA SER A 234 1.68 -5.05 -35.85
C SER A 234 1.68 -5.33 -34.34
N ASN A 235 0.57 -5.04 -33.65
CA ASN A 235 0.44 -5.22 -32.19
C ASN A 235 1.56 -4.53 -31.38
N THR A 236 2.01 -3.38 -31.89
CA THR A 236 3.08 -2.57 -31.30
C THR A 236 2.66 -2.02 -29.94
N VAL A 237 3.57 -2.03 -28.98
CA VAL A 237 3.37 -1.43 -27.66
C VAL A 237 4.05 -0.07 -27.60
N ILE A 238 3.31 0.95 -27.20
CA ILE A 238 3.79 2.32 -27.07
C ILE A 238 3.59 2.74 -25.61
N LEU A 239 4.69 3.04 -24.93
CA LEU A 239 4.71 3.51 -23.55
C LEU A 239 5.10 4.99 -23.58
N VAL A 240 4.37 5.83 -22.87
CA VAL A 240 4.66 7.27 -22.77
C VAL A 240 4.94 7.58 -21.31
N ASP A 241 6.18 7.95 -20.99
CA ASP A 241 6.54 8.46 -19.67
C ASP A 241 6.26 9.97 -19.59
N GLU A 242 5.94 10.44 -18.39
CA GLU A 242 5.46 11.80 -18.13
C GLU A 242 4.33 12.24 -19.09
N ALA A 243 3.39 11.32 -19.37
CA ALA A 243 2.31 11.47 -20.34
C ALA A 243 1.31 12.60 -20.02
N GLN A 244 1.36 13.21 -18.84
CA GLN A 244 0.63 14.46 -18.58
C GLN A 244 1.08 15.61 -19.51
N MET A 245 2.29 15.51 -20.09
CA MET A 245 2.74 16.46 -21.11
C MET A 245 1.87 16.39 -22.37
N THR A 246 1.11 15.32 -22.59
CA THR A 246 0.20 15.18 -23.74
C THR A 246 -1.15 15.87 -23.55
N TYR A 247 -1.45 16.43 -22.37
CA TYR A 247 -2.81 16.93 -22.05
C TYR A 247 -3.28 18.11 -22.88
N HIS A 248 -2.36 18.79 -23.56
CA HIS A 248 -2.68 19.86 -24.51
C HIS A 248 -2.81 19.38 -25.96
N ASP A 249 -2.42 18.14 -26.26
CA ASP A 249 -2.46 17.56 -27.60
C ASP A 249 -3.87 17.02 -27.89
N ASP A 250 -4.72 17.87 -28.47
CA ASP A 250 -6.10 17.53 -28.79
C ASP A 250 -6.18 16.44 -29.87
N VAL A 251 -5.16 16.31 -30.72
CA VAL A 251 -5.07 15.29 -31.76
C VAL A 251 -4.92 13.90 -31.14
N LEU A 252 -4.03 13.73 -30.15
CA LEU A 252 -3.90 12.48 -29.39
C LEU A 252 -5.25 12.11 -28.75
N TRP A 253 -5.79 13.01 -27.92
CA TRP A 253 -6.93 12.69 -27.05
C TRP A 253 -8.27 12.59 -27.80
N ASN A 254 -8.52 13.42 -28.83
CA ASN A 254 -9.78 13.41 -29.59
C ASN A 254 -9.74 12.60 -30.88
N THR A 255 -8.57 12.36 -31.46
CA THR A 255 -8.49 11.61 -32.72
C THR A 255 -7.94 10.23 -32.47
N ILE A 256 -6.70 10.12 -31.99
CA ILE A 256 -5.99 8.83 -31.90
C ILE A 256 -6.65 7.91 -30.87
N LEU A 257 -6.85 8.35 -29.63
CA LEU A 257 -7.43 7.51 -28.57
C LEU A 257 -8.88 7.11 -28.85
N LYS A 258 -9.72 8.06 -29.30
CA LYS A 258 -11.14 7.77 -29.67
C LYS A 258 -11.22 6.72 -30.77
N LYS A 259 -10.41 6.87 -31.82
CA LYS A 259 -10.36 5.90 -32.92
C LYS A 259 -9.77 4.56 -32.51
N ARG A 260 -8.84 4.54 -31.54
CA ARG A 260 -8.28 3.28 -31.02
C ARG A 260 -9.26 2.52 -30.13
N GLN A 261 -10.10 3.21 -29.36
CA GLN A 261 -11.17 2.58 -28.58
C GLN A 261 -12.31 2.04 -29.46
N SER A 262 -12.53 2.68 -30.62
CA SER A 262 -13.51 2.24 -31.60
C SER A 262 -13.09 0.93 -32.28
N SER A 263 -13.94 -0.10 -32.20
CA SER A 263 -13.70 -1.41 -32.85
C SER A 263 -13.83 -1.38 -34.38
N PHE A 264 -14.10 -0.22 -34.98
CA PHE A 264 -14.39 -0.09 -36.42
C PHE A 264 -13.15 0.07 -37.32
N LEU A 265 -11.94 0.18 -36.76
CA LEU A 265 -10.70 0.38 -37.52
C LEU A 265 -9.67 -0.72 -37.17
N ASP A 266 -8.90 -1.15 -38.18
CA ASP A 266 -7.85 -2.20 -38.05
C ASP A 266 -6.58 -1.71 -37.31
N TYR A 267 -6.73 -0.80 -36.34
CA TYR A 267 -5.62 -0.36 -35.50
C TYR A 267 -5.39 -1.35 -34.36
N ASN A 268 -4.25 -2.01 -34.42
CA ASN A 268 -3.80 -2.99 -33.46
C ASN A 268 -2.49 -2.51 -32.84
N PHE A 269 -2.52 -1.43 -32.08
CA PHE A 269 -1.40 -1.02 -31.22
C PHE A 269 -1.89 -0.88 -29.77
N ARG A 270 -0.97 -0.83 -28.81
CA ARG A 270 -1.24 -0.70 -27.37
C ARG A 270 -0.61 0.56 -26.84
N LEU A 271 -1.30 1.30 -25.98
CA LEU A 271 -0.81 2.55 -25.41
C LEU A 271 -0.88 2.53 -23.88
N CYS A 272 0.25 2.73 -23.22
CA CYS A 272 0.31 2.89 -21.76
C CYS A 272 0.84 4.28 -21.40
N LEU A 273 0.03 5.05 -20.69
CA LEU A 273 0.31 6.44 -20.33
C LEU A 273 0.70 6.53 -18.86
N PHE A 274 1.95 6.88 -18.56
CA PHE A 274 2.43 7.08 -17.19
C PHE A 274 2.40 8.57 -16.84
N CYS A 275 1.51 8.96 -15.92
CA CYS A 275 1.22 10.36 -15.62
C CYS A 275 1.51 10.71 -14.16
N SER A 276 2.05 11.90 -13.94
CA SER A 276 2.25 12.44 -12.58
C SER A 276 0.97 13.04 -11.96
N TYR A 277 0.04 13.52 -12.79
CA TYR A 277 -1.30 14.00 -12.43
C TYR A 277 -2.25 13.80 -13.63
N GLY A 278 -3.56 13.99 -13.46
CA GLY A 278 -4.62 13.80 -14.46
C GLY A 278 -5.93 13.20 -13.90
N SER A 279 -7.07 13.45 -14.54
CA SER A 279 -8.37 12.87 -14.20
C SER A 279 -8.31 11.33 -14.02
N PRO A 280 -8.90 10.78 -12.94
CA PRO A 280 -9.06 9.34 -12.73
C PRO A 280 -9.82 8.63 -13.85
N GLU A 281 -10.67 9.36 -14.58
CA GLU A 281 -11.60 8.78 -15.56
C GLU A 281 -11.27 9.14 -17.00
N ALA A 282 -10.35 10.07 -17.27
CA ALA A 282 -10.20 10.59 -18.64
C ALA A 282 -8.80 11.02 -19.09
N GLY A 283 -7.78 11.00 -18.22
CA GLY A 283 -6.47 11.56 -18.55
C GLY A 283 -6.42 13.07 -18.26
N PRO A 284 -6.55 13.98 -19.23
CA PRO A 284 -6.70 15.40 -18.92
C PRO A 284 -8.04 15.68 -18.22
N ASP A 285 -8.04 16.71 -17.36
CA ASP A 285 -9.29 17.34 -16.92
C ASP A 285 -10.04 17.94 -18.10
N GLN A 286 -11.36 18.17 -17.98
CA GLN A 286 -12.10 18.83 -19.06
C GLN A 286 -11.44 20.16 -19.44
N THR A 287 -10.92 20.21 -20.67
CA THR A 287 -10.30 21.39 -21.28
C THR A 287 -11.24 21.93 -22.38
N PHE A 288 -10.71 22.54 -23.44
CA PHE A 288 -11.49 22.94 -24.63
C PHE A 288 -12.10 21.76 -25.39
N PHE A 289 -11.79 20.52 -25.00
CA PHE A 289 -12.33 19.31 -25.60
C PHE A 289 -12.81 18.30 -24.55
N THR A 290 -13.62 17.32 -24.99
CA THR A 290 -14.05 16.19 -24.16
C THR A 290 -13.14 14.99 -24.39
N PRO A 291 -12.19 14.70 -23.48
CA PRO A 291 -11.29 13.56 -23.60
C PRO A 291 -12.04 12.22 -23.60
N VAL A 292 -11.32 11.19 -24.05
CA VAL A 292 -11.76 9.79 -23.93
C VAL A 292 -12.01 9.44 -22.47
N ARG A 293 -13.12 8.76 -22.19
CA ARG A 293 -13.34 8.14 -20.88
C ARG A 293 -12.64 6.78 -20.83
N LEU A 294 -11.94 6.54 -19.72
CA LEU A 294 -11.26 5.32 -19.38
C LEU A 294 -12.07 4.61 -18.29
N SER A 295 -12.28 3.32 -18.45
CA SER A 295 -12.92 2.49 -17.42
C SER A 295 -11.96 2.22 -16.25
N ASN A 296 -12.50 1.81 -15.10
CA ASN A 296 -11.69 1.47 -13.92
C ASN A 296 -10.59 0.44 -14.22
N GLN A 297 -10.87 -0.54 -15.10
CA GLN A 297 -9.90 -1.56 -15.55
C GLN A 297 -8.68 -0.97 -16.24
N GLN A 298 -8.81 0.22 -16.84
CA GLN A 298 -7.75 0.91 -17.56
C GLN A 298 -6.91 1.80 -16.66
N CYS A 299 -7.30 1.99 -15.40
CA CYS A 299 -6.72 2.98 -14.51
C CYS A 299 -5.94 2.33 -13.37
N ILE A 300 -4.61 2.47 -13.39
CA ILE A 300 -3.71 2.04 -12.31
C ILE A 300 -3.41 3.23 -11.42
N SER A 301 -3.67 3.09 -10.11
CA SER A 301 -3.41 4.11 -9.09
C SER A 301 -2.14 3.81 -8.28
N LEU A 302 -1.90 4.57 -7.21
CA LEU A 302 -0.77 4.38 -6.29
C LEU A 302 -0.74 2.95 -5.73
N THR A 303 -1.90 2.46 -5.31
CA THR A 303 -2.10 1.14 -4.71
C THR A 303 -3.34 0.48 -5.31
N PRO A 304 -3.51 -0.85 -5.18
CA PRO A 304 -4.75 -1.51 -5.61
C PRO A 304 -5.98 -0.87 -4.96
N GLN A 305 -7.02 -0.61 -5.75
CA GLN A 305 -8.26 0.02 -5.31
C GLN A 305 -9.36 -1.03 -5.13
N SER A 306 -10.27 -0.81 -4.18
CA SER A 306 -11.38 -1.73 -3.87
C SER A 306 -12.61 -1.57 -4.79
N GLU A 307 -12.61 -0.55 -5.66
CA GLU A 307 -13.72 -0.31 -6.57
C GLU A 307 -13.90 -1.45 -7.58
N GLN A 308 -15.15 -1.64 -8.02
CA GLN A 308 -15.48 -2.71 -8.96
C GLN A 308 -14.66 -2.56 -10.25
N TYR A 309 -14.09 -3.68 -10.69
CA TYR A 309 -13.23 -3.79 -11.88
C TYR A 309 -11.90 -3.03 -11.81
N SER A 310 -11.54 -2.45 -10.66
CA SER A 310 -10.22 -1.86 -10.50
C SER A 310 -9.12 -2.94 -10.55
N PRO A 311 -8.00 -2.68 -11.23
CA PRO A 311 -6.90 -3.61 -11.30
C PRO A 311 -6.35 -3.99 -9.91
N PRO A 312 -5.98 -5.27 -9.69
CA PRO A 312 -5.46 -5.75 -8.41
C PRO A 312 -3.97 -5.41 -8.21
N ILE A 313 -3.47 -4.37 -8.89
CA ILE A 313 -2.08 -3.93 -8.87
C ILE A 313 -2.02 -2.40 -8.69
N GLY A 314 -0.88 -1.92 -8.21
CA GLY A 314 -0.62 -0.49 -8.05
C GLY A 314 0.83 -0.13 -8.33
N LEU A 315 1.11 1.16 -8.41
CA LEU A 315 2.46 1.67 -8.59
C LEU A 315 3.39 1.36 -7.42
N PHE A 316 2.88 1.37 -6.19
CA PHE A 316 3.67 1.11 -5.00
C PHE A 316 3.99 -0.37 -4.86
N TYR A 317 5.08 -0.65 -4.13
CA TYR A 317 5.47 -2.02 -3.85
C TYR A 317 4.42 -2.68 -2.96
N ASN A 318 4.00 -3.89 -3.34
CA ASN A 318 3.32 -4.77 -2.40
C ASN A 318 4.34 -5.35 -1.37
N LYS A 319 3.87 -6.11 -0.38
CA LYS A 319 4.74 -6.63 0.70
C LYS A 319 5.84 -7.58 0.18
N GLU A 320 5.58 -8.34 -0.88
CA GLU A 320 6.57 -9.23 -1.50
C GLU A 320 7.64 -8.45 -2.27
N GLU A 321 7.21 -7.50 -3.11
CA GLU A 321 8.11 -6.60 -3.86
C GLU A 321 8.97 -5.77 -2.90
N PHE A 322 8.38 -5.28 -1.81
CA PHE A 322 9.10 -4.55 -0.77
C PHE A 322 10.21 -5.40 -0.13
N ARG A 323 9.92 -6.65 0.23
CA ARG A 323 10.91 -7.59 0.80
C ARG A 323 12.08 -7.83 -0.15
N ASP A 324 11.79 -7.98 -1.45
CA ASP A 324 12.82 -8.09 -2.49
C ASP A 324 13.67 -6.81 -2.56
N VAL A 325 13.05 -5.62 -2.57
CA VAL A 325 13.77 -4.33 -2.55
C VAL A 325 14.68 -4.20 -1.33
N VAL A 326 14.21 -4.54 -0.13
CA VAL A 326 15.03 -4.51 1.10
C VAL A 326 16.26 -5.40 0.95
N SER A 327 16.09 -6.62 0.44
CA SER A 327 17.20 -7.57 0.25
C SER A 327 18.26 -7.06 -0.74
N ARG A 328 17.83 -6.40 -1.83
CA ARG A 328 18.70 -5.83 -2.87
C ARG A 328 19.37 -4.52 -2.45
N SER A 329 18.76 -3.80 -1.51
CA SER A 329 19.21 -2.46 -1.09
C SER A 329 20.43 -2.50 -0.17
N ILE A 330 20.90 -3.68 0.27
CA ILE A 330 22.06 -3.79 1.13
C ILE A 330 23.32 -3.28 0.39
N PRO A 331 23.98 -2.20 0.87
CA PRO A 331 25.05 -1.54 0.13
C PRO A 331 26.24 -2.46 -0.16
N ARG A 332 26.77 -2.39 -1.40
CA ARG A 332 28.01 -3.09 -1.78
C ARG A 332 29.24 -2.63 -0.99
N SER A 333 29.18 -1.46 -0.35
CA SER A 333 30.27 -0.97 0.50
C SER A 333 30.41 -1.74 1.82
N ILE A 334 29.42 -2.56 2.20
CA ILE A 334 29.52 -3.46 3.35
C ILE A 334 30.38 -4.68 2.94
N PRO A 335 31.40 -5.07 3.72
CA PRO A 335 32.22 -6.25 3.42
C PRO A 335 31.37 -7.50 3.20
N SER A 336 31.69 -8.33 2.19
CA SER A 336 30.88 -9.50 1.80
C SER A 336 30.55 -10.43 2.96
N LYS A 337 31.53 -10.74 3.81
CA LYS A 337 31.38 -11.59 5.02
C LYS A 337 30.33 -11.07 6.01
N ILE A 338 30.12 -9.76 6.06
CA ILE A 338 29.12 -9.11 6.90
C ILE A 338 27.80 -9.03 6.14
N ARG A 339 27.85 -8.61 4.87
CA ARG A 339 26.67 -8.48 3.99
C ARG A 339 25.86 -9.76 3.90
N GLU A 340 26.52 -10.91 3.79
CA GLU A 340 25.87 -12.23 3.72
C GLU A 340 25.13 -12.63 5.01
N LYS A 341 25.46 -11.99 6.14
CA LYS A 341 24.86 -12.26 7.46
C LYS A 341 23.95 -11.12 7.93
N PHE A 342 23.94 -10.01 7.21
CA PHE A 342 23.20 -8.83 7.59
C PHE A 342 21.75 -8.96 7.15
N THR A 343 20.80 -8.65 8.02
CA THR A 343 19.37 -8.72 7.72
C THR A 343 18.57 -7.63 8.44
N PHE A 344 17.30 -7.49 8.07
CA PHE A 344 16.29 -6.77 8.83
C PHE A 344 15.39 -7.82 9.49
N ASP A 345 15.03 -7.63 10.76
CA ASP A 345 13.99 -8.47 11.35
C ASP A 345 12.60 -8.13 10.76
N GLU A 346 11.60 -8.95 11.10
CA GLU A 346 10.25 -8.78 10.55
C GLU A 346 9.60 -7.48 11.04
N GLY A 347 9.80 -7.09 12.30
CA GLY A 347 9.28 -5.84 12.87
C GLY A 347 9.83 -4.60 12.16
N ALA A 348 11.15 -4.55 11.91
CA ALA A 348 11.78 -3.47 11.14
C ALA A 348 11.20 -3.36 9.73
N GLN A 349 11.05 -4.49 9.05
CA GLN A 349 10.49 -4.54 7.70
C GLN A 349 9.04 -4.04 7.68
N ASP A 350 8.23 -4.53 8.61
CA ASP A 350 6.83 -4.15 8.71
C ASP A 350 6.66 -2.67 9.08
N TYR A 351 7.51 -2.13 9.95
CA TYR A 351 7.51 -0.70 10.29
C TYR A 351 7.90 0.19 9.11
N ILE A 352 8.97 -0.17 8.38
CA ILE A 352 9.39 0.57 7.18
C ILE A 352 8.28 0.52 6.11
N PHE A 353 7.64 -0.64 5.94
CA PHE A 353 6.51 -0.78 5.01
C PHE A 353 5.33 0.10 5.44
N ALA A 354 4.96 0.10 6.72
CA ALA A 354 3.87 0.90 7.26
C ALA A 354 4.09 2.41 7.08
N VAL A 355 5.28 2.92 7.39
CA VAL A 355 5.58 4.36 7.25
C VAL A 355 5.75 4.80 5.79
N SER A 356 6.10 3.88 4.89
CA SER A 356 6.27 4.19 3.46
C SER A 356 5.03 3.88 2.62
N ASN A 357 4.10 3.06 3.11
CA ASN A 357 3.04 2.38 2.33
C ASN A 357 3.56 1.62 1.10
N GLY A 358 4.85 1.23 1.08
CA GLY A 358 5.48 0.66 -0.11
C GLY A 358 5.82 1.66 -1.21
N HIS A 359 5.72 2.98 -0.95
CA HIS A 359 6.07 4.02 -1.91
C HIS A 359 7.55 3.88 -2.35
N PRO A 360 7.86 3.66 -3.65
CA PRO A 360 9.21 3.28 -4.07
C PRO A 360 10.31 4.26 -3.70
N GLY A 361 10.07 5.56 -3.88
CA GLY A 361 10.96 6.63 -3.41
C GLY A 361 11.20 6.58 -1.91
N ALA A 362 10.13 6.62 -1.11
CA ALA A 362 10.19 6.57 0.35
C ALA A 362 10.95 5.34 0.87
N VAL A 363 10.65 4.14 0.36
CA VAL A 363 11.33 2.89 0.74
C VAL A 363 12.84 3.01 0.51
N ARG A 364 13.26 3.37 -0.72
CA ARG A 364 14.69 3.48 -1.04
C ARG A 364 15.39 4.56 -0.22
N SER A 365 14.72 5.69 0.00
CA SER A 365 15.29 6.81 0.77
C SER A 365 15.42 6.50 2.27
N ILE A 366 14.44 5.84 2.89
CA ILE A 366 14.52 5.40 4.28
C ILE A 366 15.64 4.37 4.45
N LEU A 367 15.71 3.35 3.57
CA LEU A 367 16.76 2.34 3.62
C LEU A 367 18.15 2.98 3.48
N SER A 368 18.33 3.89 2.52
CA SER A 368 19.59 4.62 2.35
C SER A 368 19.96 5.40 3.61
N ALA A 369 19.02 6.13 4.19
CA ALA A 369 19.27 6.91 5.40
C ALA A 369 19.64 6.02 6.61
N LEU A 370 18.95 4.89 6.80
CA LEU A 370 19.29 3.91 7.84
C LEU A 370 20.70 3.35 7.65
N PHE A 371 21.09 3.01 6.42
CA PHE A 371 22.43 2.53 6.13
C PHE A 371 23.51 3.59 6.34
N GLU A 372 23.19 4.87 6.15
CA GLU A 372 24.11 5.96 6.49
C GLU A 372 24.25 6.13 8.00
N VAL A 373 23.15 6.12 8.74
CA VAL A 373 23.12 6.31 10.21
C VAL A 373 23.89 5.18 10.90
N TYR A 374 23.58 3.93 10.56
CA TYR A 374 24.18 2.76 11.18
C TYR A 374 25.42 2.24 10.44
N ARG A 375 25.96 3.02 9.49
CA ARG A 375 27.06 2.58 8.60
C ARG A 375 28.24 2.00 9.36
N HIS A 376 28.68 2.69 10.40
CA HIS A 376 29.84 2.30 11.21
C HIS A 376 29.58 0.95 11.87
N ASP A 377 28.49 0.82 12.62
CA ASP A 377 28.16 -0.38 13.39
C ASP A 377 27.86 -1.58 12.52
N ILE A 378 27.25 -1.37 11.35
CA ILE A 378 27.05 -2.42 10.36
C ILE A 378 28.40 -2.85 9.77
N LYS A 379 29.24 -1.91 9.33
CA LYS A 379 30.54 -2.21 8.68
C LYS A 379 31.51 -2.94 9.63
N HIS A 380 31.43 -2.68 10.92
CA HIS A 380 32.25 -3.34 11.94
C HIS A 380 31.57 -4.57 12.56
N GLY A 381 30.35 -4.89 12.14
CA GLY A 381 29.62 -6.09 12.57
C GLY A 381 29.08 -6.02 14.00
N HIS A 382 28.98 -4.82 14.58
CA HIS A 382 28.31 -4.56 15.86
C HIS A 382 26.79 -4.74 15.71
N ILE A 383 26.24 -4.31 14.56
CA ILE A 383 24.84 -4.54 14.19
C ILE A 383 24.83 -5.56 13.04
N ARG A 384 24.28 -6.74 13.32
CA ARG A 384 24.06 -7.79 12.30
C ARG A 384 22.61 -7.84 11.83
N THR A 385 21.69 -7.35 12.66
CA THR A 385 20.27 -7.27 12.34
C THR A 385 19.76 -5.89 12.71
N LEU A 386 19.19 -5.17 11.75
CA LEU A 386 18.39 -3.99 12.08
C LEU A 386 17.04 -4.47 12.59
N THR A 387 16.71 -4.03 13.81
CA THR A 387 15.46 -4.35 14.49
C THR A 387 14.48 -3.19 14.39
N GLU A 388 13.22 -3.45 14.73
CA GLU A 388 12.17 -2.43 14.81
C GLU A 388 12.64 -1.19 15.60
N ASP A 389 13.24 -1.39 16.79
CA ASP A 389 13.79 -0.30 17.61
C ASP A 389 14.79 0.59 16.86
N HIS A 390 15.67 0.01 16.03
CA HIS A 390 16.64 0.80 15.27
C HIS A 390 15.94 1.68 14.24
N VAL A 391 14.90 1.17 13.59
CA VAL A 391 14.10 1.94 12.62
C VAL A 391 13.33 3.05 13.34
N ILE A 392 12.74 2.71 14.47
CA ILE A 392 11.98 3.62 15.34
C ILE A 392 12.85 4.78 15.79
N TRP A 393 14.01 4.50 16.41
CA TRP A 393 14.90 5.53 16.93
C TRP A 393 15.42 6.44 15.84
N PHE A 394 15.69 5.89 14.66
CA PHE A 394 16.00 6.70 13.50
C PHE A 394 14.85 7.66 13.18
N LEU A 395 13.61 7.17 13.13
CA LEU A 395 12.43 7.94 12.73
C LEU A 395 11.91 8.92 13.81
N GLU A 396 12.30 8.75 15.08
CA GLU A 396 11.96 9.67 16.18
C GLU A 396 12.67 11.02 16.05
N ASP A 397 13.93 11.05 15.57
CA ASP A 397 14.63 12.29 15.26
C ASP A 397 14.20 12.81 13.88
N THR A 398 12.98 13.33 13.81
CA THR A 398 12.37 13.81 12.56
C THR A 398 13.24 14.87 11.86
N ALA A 399 13.97 15.70 12.62
CA ALA A 399 14.85 16.71 12.05
C ALA A 399 16.01 16.05 11.28
N THR A 400 16.72 15.10 11.90
CA THR A 400 17.80 14.35 11.24
C THR A 400 17.27 13.52 10.07
N VAL A 401 16.11 12.88 10.23
CA VAL A 401 15.46 12.10 9.17
C VAL A 401 15.21 12.97 7.96
N PHE A 402 14.48 14.08 8.11
CA PHE A 402 14.10 14.91 6.97
C PHE A 402 15.29 15.70 6.40
N GLN A 403 16.31 16.01 7.20
CA GLN A 403 17.59 16.50 6.69
C GLN A 403 18.23 15.45 5.75
N LYS A 404 18.30 14.18 6.15
CA LYS A 404 18.85 13.10 5.32
C LYS A 404 17.99 12.83 4.09
N LEU A 405 16.67 12.83 4.22
CA LEU A 405 15.75 12.60 3.11
C LEU A 405 15.79 13.74 2.09
N SER A 406 16.18 14.96 2.48
CA SER A 406 16.26 16.12 1.57
C SER A 406 17.24 15.93 0.40
N THR A 407 18.25 15.05 0.55
CA THR A 407 19.22 14.72 -0.50
C THR A 407 18.83 13.47 -1.30
N GLN A 408 17.72 12.83 -0.94
CA GLN A 408 17.27 11.57 -1.52
C GLN A 408 16.18 11.78 -2.58
N PRO A 409 15.95 10.79 -3.47
CA PRO A 409 14.94 10.90 -4.53
C PRO A 409 13.52 11.17 -4.06
N VAL A 410 13.15 10.79 -2.83
CA VAL A 410 11.82 11.08 -2.26
C VAL A 410 11.61 12.58 -2.03
N ASN A 411 12.67 13.40 -1.90
CA ASN A 411 12.52 14.83 -1.66
C ASN A 411 11.70 15.55 -2.75
N ARG A 412 11.72 15.03 -3.99
CA ARG A 412 10.94 15.60 -5.08
C ARG A 412 9.42 15.44 -4.94
N SER A 413 8.95 14.58 -4.02
CA SER A 413 7.53 14.38 -3.73
C SER A 413 7.05 15.13 -2.49
N PHE A 414 7.95 15.69 -1.67
CA PHE A 414 7.56 16.47 -0.50
C PHE A 414 7.10 17.89 -0.86
N PRO A 415 6.12 18.43 -0.13
CA PRO A 415 5.78 19.85 -0.20
C PRO A 415 6.98 20.73 0.08
N LYS A 416 7.21 21.73 -0.77
CA LYS A 416 8.24 22.73 -0.48
C LYS A 416 7.62 23.83 0.35
N ILE A 417 7.73 23.70 1.68
CA ILE A 417 7.11 24.61 2.65
C ILE A 417 7.41 26.10 2.39
N PRO A 418 8.63 26.51 2.01
CA PRO A 418 8.89 27.92 1.67
C PRO A 418 8.13 28.44 0.45
N GLU A 419 7.68 27.55 -0.44
CA GLU A 419 6.88 27.89 -1.63
C GLU A 419 5.36 27.84 -1.33
N ALA A 420 4.94 27.42 -0.14
CA ALA A 420 3.53 27.27 0.22
C ALA A 420 2.95 28.59 0.74
N THR A 421 1.83 29.03 0.15
CA THR A 421 0.98 30.09 0.71
C THR A 421 0.18 29.57 1.90
N ASP A 422 -0.37 30.46 2.73
CA ASP A 422 -1.22 30.08 3.88
C ASP A 422 -2.33 29.09 3.49
N GLY A 423 -3.03 29.33 2.36
CA GLY A 423 -4.08 28.42 1.88
C GLY A 423 -3.58 27.02 1.45
N ILE A 424 -2.32 26.90 1.01
CA ILE A 424 -1.72 25.61 0.66
C ILE A 424 -1.36 24.86 1.94
N SER A 425 -0.70 25.55 2.88
CA SER A 425 -0.36 24.99 4.18
C SER A 425 -1.61 24.53 4.92
N ASP A 426 -2.67 25.33 4.95
CA ASP A 426 -3.92 24.99 5.62
C ASP A 426 -4.59 23.75 5.03
N MET A 427 -4.54 23.60 3.69
CA MET A 427 -5.07 22.44 3.00
C MET A 427 -4.26 21.16 3.28
N LEU A 428 -2.92 21.23 3.20
CA LEU A 428 -2.06 20.07 3.51
C LEU A 428 -2.22 19.61 4.96
N ASN A 429 -2.35 20.55 5.90
CA ASN A 429 -2.63 20.26 7.30
C ASN A 429 -4.00 19.60 7.46
N LYS A 430 -5.03 20.12 6.76
CA LYS A 430 -6.37 19.54 6.78
C LYS A 430 -6.40 18.10 6.26
N ILE A 431 -5.68 17.81 5.17
CA ILE A 431 -5.56 16.43 4.66
C ILE A 431 -4.87 15.52 5.68
N THR A 432 -3.84 16.02 6.38
CA THR A 432 -3.15 15.26 7.42
C THR A 432 -4.08 14.95 8.60
N GLU A 433 -4.90 15.91 9.00
CA GLU A 433 -5.86 15.81 10.11
C GLU A 433 -7.07 14.91 9.79
N GLU A 434 -7.64 15.03 8.59
CA GLU A 434 -8.86 14.34 8.17
C GLU A 434 -8.55 13.02 7.44
N GLY A 435 -7.31 12.82 6.99
CA GLY A 435 -6.84 11.72 6.16
C GLY A 435 -7.07 11.94 4.66
N SER A 436 -8.19 12.58 4.31
CA SER A 436 -8.52 13.01 2.94
C SER A 436 -9.47 14.21 2.99
N ILE A 437 -9.53 14.97 1.89
CA ILE A 437 -10.51 16.06 1.72
C ILE A 437 -11.21 15.93 0.35
N PRO A 438 -12.39 16.53 0.15
CA PRO A 438 -12.99 16.63 -1.18
C PRO A 438 -12.05 17.32 -2.17
N PHE A 439 -11.95 16.79 -3.39
CA PHE A 439 -11.12 17.35 -4.44
C PHE A 439 -11.95 18.26 -5.34
N ASP A 440 -11.58 19.53 -5.42
CA ASP A 440 -12.10 20.49 -6.39
C ASP A 440 -10.95 21.06 -7.22
N ILE A 441 -10.98 20.82 -8.54
CA ILE A 441 -9.96 21.32 -9.47
C ILE A 441 -10.00 22.84 -9.64
N ASN A 442 -11.11 23.50 -9.25
CA ASN A 442 -11.26 24.95 -9.30
C ASN A 442 -10.64 25.64 -8.08
N ASP A 443 -10.38 24.90 -7.00
CA ASP A 443 -9.60 25.41 -5.88
C ASP A 443 -8.12 25.52 -6.29
N ALA A 444 -7.60 26.75 -6.27
CA ALA A 444 -6.25 27.05 -6.72
C ALA A 444 -5.17 26.34 -5.89
N SER A 445 -5.39 26.16 -4.58
CA SER A 445 -4.46 25.46 -3.68
C SER A 445 -4.45 23.97 -3.98
N ILE A 446 -5.63 23.35 -4.15
CA ILE A 446 -5.75 21.92 -4.51
C ILE A 446 -5.09 21.69 -5.87
N LYS A 447 -5.46 22.47 -6.89
CA LYS A 447 -4.88 22.37 -8.23
C LYS A 447 -3.37 22.49 -8.21
N PHE A 448 -2.82 23.46 -7.46
CA PHE A 448 -1.39 23.64 -7.33
C PHE A 448 -0.70 22.44 -6.71
N CYS A 449 -1.16 21.97 -5.54
CA CYS A 449 -0.55 20.83 -4.86
C CYS A 449 -0.66 19.55 -5.69
N TYR A 450 -1.78 19.39 -6.39
CA TYR A 450 -2.02 18.26 -7.27
C TYR A 450 -1.05 18.23 -8.45
N GLN A 451 -0.89 19.36 -9.16
CA GLN A 451 0.03 19.48 -10.29
C GLN A 451 1.50 19.37 -9.87
N LYS A 452 1.83 19.80 -8.64
CA LYS A 452 3.16 19.59 -8.04
C LYS A 452 3.37 18.15 -7.56
N GLY A 453 2.32 17.33 -7.50
CA GLY A 453 2.37 15.95 -7.05
C GLY A 453 2.54 15.79 -5.53
N TRP A 454 2.14 16.81 -4.77
CA TRP A 454 2.14 16.77 -3.30
C TRP A 454 0.92 16.05 -2.72
N ILE A 455 -0.15 15.98 -3.50
CA ILE A 455 -1.38 15.23 -3.20
C ILE A 455 -1.74 14.36 -4.41
N HIS A 456 -2.52 13.31 -4.17
CA HIS A 456 -3.05 12.41 -5.20
C HIS A 456 -4.58 12.48 -5.23
N ARG A 457 -5.15 12.38 -6.42
CA ARG A 457 -6.60 12.43 -6.66
C ARG A 457 -7.15 11.02 -6.85
N VAL A 458 -8.12 10.66 -6.01
CA VAL A 458 -8.79 9.35 -6.00
C VAL A 458 -10.27 9.55 -6.31
N ALA A 459 -10.81 8.75 -7.23
CA ALA A 459 -12.25 8.66 -7.44
C ALA A 459 -12.82 7.71 -6.38
N LEU A 460 -13.90 8.13 -5.71
CA LEU A 460 -14.58 7.34 -4.70
C LEU A 460 -16.08 7.64 -4.76
N GLY A 461 -16.90 6.66 -5.15
CA GLY A 461 -18.37 6.78 -5.02
C GLY A 461 -18.97 8.01 -5.73
N GLY A 462 -18.48 8.34 -6.93
CA GLY A 462 -18.98 9.43 -7.76
C GLY A 462 -18.49 10.83 -7.39
N HIS A 463 -17.57 10.95 -6.44
CA HIS A 463 -16.85 12.19 -6.13
C HIS A 463 -15.35 11.92 -6.04
N ASP A 464 -14.56 12.97 -6.15
CA ASP A 464 -13.11 12.88 -6.03
C ASP A 464 -12.64 13.39 -4.68
N ILE A 465 -11.60 12.75 -4.16
CA ILE A 465 -10.92 13.14 -2.93
C ILE A 465 -9.43 13.33 -3.17
N ALA A 466 -8.81 14.19 -2.35
CA ALA A 466 -7.38 14.41 -2.27
C ALA A 466 -6.80 13.65 -1.07
N VAL A 467 -5.71 12.92 -1.30
CA VAL A 467 -4.96 12.20 -0.27
C VAL A 467 -3.47 12.51 -0.36
N LEU A 468 -2.73 12.30 0.72
CA LEU A 468 -1.27 12.36 0.69
C LEU A 468 -0.67 11.08 0.05
N PRO A 469 0.52 11.16 -0.56
CA PRO A 469 1.10 10.02 -1.26
C PRO A 469 1.48 8.85 -0.35
N SER A 470 1.90 9.10 0.89
CA SER A 470 2.19 8.06 1.89
C SER A 470 2.25 8.63 3.31
N ARG A 471 2.27 7.75 4.32
CA ARG A 471 2.46 8.09 5.74
C ARG A 471 3.73 8.90 6.02
N LEU A 472 4.78 8.70 5.24
CA LEU A 472 5.99 9.53 5.34
C LEU A 472 5.71 11.00 4.96
N HIS A 473 4.77 11.24 4.05
CA HIS A 473 4.34 12.60 3.69
C HIS A 473 3.48 13.23 4.78
N GLU A 474 2.61 12.45 5.46
CA GLU A 474 1.92 12.89 6.70
C GLU A 474 2.96 13.39 7.72
N LYS A 475 3.93 12.53 8.07
CA LYS A 475 5.00 12.87 9.02
C LYS A 475 5.83 14.09 8.60
N TYR A 476 6.07 14.29 7.30
CA TYR A 476 6.78 15.46 6.79
C TYR A 476 6.01 16.76 7.03
N ILE A 477 4.69 16.74 6.80
CA ILE A 477 3.82 17.90 7.05
C ILE A 477 3.74 18.16 8.55
N GLU A 478 3.51 17.14 9.37
CA GLU A 478 3.52 17.24 10.84
C GLU A 478 4.83 17.84 11.36
N TYR A 479 5.97 17.36 10.88
CA TYR A 479 7.29 17.92 11.21
C TYR A 479 7.37 19.40 10.83
N SER A 480 6.93 19.75 9.62
CA SER A 480 6.96 21.13 9.14
C SER A 480 6.11 22.05 10.02
N ILE A 481 4.90 21.63 10.39
CA ILE A 481 4.04 22.35 11.36
C ILE A 481 4.73 22.42 12.74
N GLY A 482 5.36 21.34 13.18
CA GLY A 482 6.05 21.24 14.46
C GLY A 482 7.23 22.21 14.59
N THR A 483 7.86 22.60 13.49
CA THR A 483 8.86 23.69 13.50
C THR A 483 8.26 25.05 13.86
N MET A 484 6.94 25.21 13.70
CA MET A 484 6.15 26.36 14.12
C MET A 484 5.51 26.12 15.51
N SER A 485 6.30 25.57 16.44
CA SER A 485 5.86 25.10 17.75
C SER A 485 5.06 26.16 18.51
N GLN A 486 3.87 25.77 18.97
CA GLN A 486 2.99 26.57 19.81
C GLN A 486 2.88 25.95 21.20
N ARG A 487 2.58 26.78 22.21
CA ARG A 487 2.32 26.28 23.56
C ARG A 487 0.91 25.70 23.65
N LEU A 488 0.74 24.68 24.49
CA LEU A 488 -0.57 24.19 24.87
C LEU A 488 -1.39 25.36 25.46
N PRO A 489 -2.65 25.58 25.03
CA PRO A 489 -3.46 26.68 25.53
C PRO A 489 -3.58 26.68 27.06
N VAL A 490 -3.43 27.84 27.68
CA VAL A 490 -3.36 28.01 29.16
C VAL A 490 -4.59 27.45 29.88
N ARG A 491 -5.74 27.39 29.22
CA ARG A 491 -6.97 26.78 29.74
C ARG A 491 -6.83 25.29 30.06
N PHE A 492 -5.90 24.58 29.40
CA PHE A 492 -5.61 23.18 29.64
C PHE A 492 -4.59 23.02 30.77
N ASN A 493 -5.09 23.16 31.99
CA ASN A 493 -4.32 23.00 33.22
C ASN A 493 -4.32 21.55 33.78
N SER A 494 -5.16 20.67 33.23
CA SER A 494 -5.21 19.25 33.61
C SER A 494 -5.49 18.36 32.40
N LEU A 495 -4.94 17.15 32.42
CA LEU A 495 -5.14 16.14 31.38
C LEU A 495 -6.63 15.78 31.21
N PRO A 496 -7.43 15.58 32.28
CA PRO A 496 -8.86 15.36 32.16
C PRO A 496 -9.62 16.44 31.40
N THR A 497 -9.34 17.72 31.64
CA THR A 497 -10.01 18.82 30.94
C THR A 497 -9.74 18.77 29.44
N LEU A 498 -8.48 18.57 29.05
CA LEU A 498 -8.08 18.46 27.66
C LEU A 498 -8.75 17.26 26.98
N CYS A 499 -8.67 16.06 27.57
CA CYS A 499 -9.26 14.86 27.00
C CYS A 499 -10.77 14.97 26.82
N LYS A 500 -11.51 15.55 27.78
CA LYS A 500 -12.96 15.77 27.66
C LYS A 500 -13.32 16.70 26.50
N GLU A 501 -12.57 17.78 26.31
CA GLU A 501 -12.80 18.68 25.17
C GLU A 501 -12.48 17.97 23.84
N ILE A 502 -11.39 17.19 23.77
CA ILE A 502 -11.00 16.45 22.56
C ILE A 502 -12.07 15.44 22.13
N ILE A 503 -12.50 14.55 23.03
CA ILE A 503 -13.48 13.51 22.70
C ILE A 503 -14.85 14.10 22.32
N SER A 504 -15.18 15.28 22.85
CA SER A 504 -16.41 16.01 22.50
C SER A 504 -16.36 16.61 21.09
N LYS A 505 -15.20 16.56 20.42
CA LYS A 505 -15.01 17.03 19.05
C LYS A 505 -14.91 15.90 18.04
N PHE A 506 -15.12 14.65 18.45
CA PHE A 506 -15.13 13.51 17.53
C PHE A 506 -16.24 13.68 16.47
N SER A 507 -15.93 13.35 15.23
CA SER A 507 -16.82 13.53 14.08
C SER A 507 -17.62 12.25 13.86
N ILE A 508 -18.95 12.39 13.79
CA ILE A 508 -19.86 11.26 13.54
C ILE A 508 -19.52 10.60 12.20
N MET A 509 -19.34 11.41 11.16
CA MET A 509 -19.02 10.92 9.81
C MET A 509 -17.69 10.16 9.79
N ASN A 510 -16.64 10.70 10.40
CA ASN A 510 -15.34 10.03 10.40
C ASN A 510 -15.37 8.71 11.17
N LEU A 511 -16.04 8.68 12.33
CA LEU A 511 -16.23 7.44 13.08
C LEU A 511 -17.00 6.40 12.26
N ARG A 512 -18.12 6.76 11.63
CA ARG A 512 -18.90 5.84 10.78
C ARG A 512 -18.11 5.35 9.57
N HIS A 513 -17.48 6.25 8.82
CA HIS A 513 -16.71 5.87 7.64
C HIS A 513 -15.52 4.97 8.01
N SER A 514 -14.88 5.19 9.15
CA SER A 514 -13.82 4.31 9.64
C SER A 514 -14.39 2.94 10.01
N ALA A 515 -15.51 2.89 10.75
CA ALA A 515 -16.19 1.65 11.14
C ALA A 515 -16.59 0.78 9.95
N GLU A 516 -16.99 1.41 8.84
CA GLU A 516 -17.40 0.76 7.60
C GLU A 516 -16.20 0.43 6.66
N GLY A 517 -14.97 0.74 7.06
CA GLY A 517 -13.77 0.55 6.22
C GLY A 517 -13.72 1.48 5.00
N LYS A 518 -14.53 2.56 4.99
CA LYS A 518 -14.66 3.52 3.89
C LYS A 518 -13.74 4.72 4.01
N LYS A 519 -13.06 4.92 5.14
CA LYS A 519 -12.13 6.04 5.33
C LYS A 519 -10.83 5.79 4.54
N ILE A 520 -10.71 6.44 3.38
CA ILE A 520 -9.49 6.45 2.58
C ILE A 520 -8.53 7.52 3.13
N SER A 521 -7.23 7.21 3.11
CA SER A 521 -6.16 8.09 3.58
C SER A 521 -4.93 7.99 2.67
N SER A 522 -3.74 8.25 3.21
CA SER A 522 -2.48 8.20 2.49
C SER A 522 -2.31 6.94 1.65
N ALA A 523 -1.63 7.11 0.51
CA ALA A 523 -1.45 6.06 -0.49
C ALA A 523 -2.76 5.53 -1.10
N SER A 524 -3.88 6.22 -0.95
CA SER A 524 -5.21 5.78 -1.43
C SER A 524 -5.62 4.43 -0.83
N GLN A 525 -5.27 4.21 0.44
CA GLN A 525 -5.58 2.99 1.17
C GLN A 525 -6.64 3.24 2.25
N PRO A 526 -7.51 2.25 2.52
CA PRO A 526 -8.40 2.32 3.65
C PRO A 526 -7.60 2.36 4.95
N ARG A 527 -8.05 3.17 5.90
CA ARG A 527 -7.47 3.17 7.25
C ARG A 527 -7.84 1.88 7.97
N PRO A 528 -6.90 1.25 8.69
CA PRO A 528 -7.22 0.14 9.58
C PRO A 528 -8.28 0.55 10.59
N LEU A 529 -9.18 -0.37 10.88
CA LEU A 529 -10.28 -0.15 11.82
C LEU A 529 -9.74 0.14 13.23
N GLU A 530 -8.59 -0.43 13.55
CA GLU A 530 -7.85 -0.25 14.80
C GLU A 530 -7.42 1.20 15.04
N ALA A 531 -7.27 2.02 13.99
CA ALA A 531 -6.83 3.41 14.11
C ALA A 531 -8.00 4.41 14.26
N GLN A 532 -9.26 3.95 14.23
CA GLN A 532 -10.46 4.79 14.21
C GLN A 532 -10.46 5.88 15.29
N TYR A 533 -10.22 5.50 16.54
CA TYR A 533 -10.30 6.43 17.67
C TYR A 533 -9.02 7.24 17.86
N GLN A 534 -7.86 6.68 17.52
CA GLN A 534 -6.57 7.37 17.53
C GLN A 534 -6.56 8.51 16.51
N ASP A 535 -7.03 8.26 15.29
CA ASP A 535 -7.15 9.30 14.26
C ASP A 535 -8.09 10.43 14.70
N GLU A 536 -9.23 10.09 15.28
CA GLU A 536 -10.19 11.09 15.78
C GLU A 536 -9.67 11.84 17.01
N PHE A 537 -8.90 11.18 17.87
CA PHE A 537 -8.23 11.84 19.00
C PHE A 537 -7.19 12.84 18.52
N TYR A 538 -6.36 12.46 17.56
CA TYR A 538 -5.38 13.37 16.95
C TYR A 538 -6.07 14.57 16.28
N ARG A 539 -7.09 14.32 15.45
CA ARG A 539 -7.88 15.38 14.80
C ARG A 539 -8.54 16.32 15.83
N GLY A 540 -9.17 15.74 16.85
CA GLY A 540 -9.79 16.48 17.95
C GLY A 540 -8.77 17.30 18.75
N PHE A 541 -7.58 16.74 19.01
CA PHE A 541 -6.47 17.44 19.65
C PHE A 541 -6.07 18.67 18.84
N VAL A 542 -5.85 18.54 17.53
CA VAL A 542 -5.47 19.66 16.68
C VAL A 542 -6.55 20.74 16.65
N HIS A 543 -7.84 20.35 16.65
CA HIS A 543 -8.96 21.30 16.69
C HIS A 543 -9.06 22.04 18.05
N VAL A 544 -8.77 21.36 19.15
CA VAL A 544 -8.97 21.87 20.53
C VAL A 544 -7.75 22.64 21.05
N ALA A 545 -6.55 22.12 20.80
CA ALA A 545 -5.28 22.68 21.23
C ALA A 545 -4.70 23.66 20.22
N GLY A 546 -4.95 23.45 18.92
CA GLY A 546 -4.41 24.23 17.82
C GLY A 546 -3.26 23.53 17.09
N ARG A 547 -3.10 23.86 15.80
CA ARG A 547 -1.97 23.39 14.97
C ARG A 547 -0.63 23.85 15.55
N GLY A 548 0.38 23.00 15.51
CA GLY A 548 1.72 23.31 16.02
C GLY A 548 1.91 23.10 17.51
N VAL A 549 0.85 22.78 18.28
CA VAL A 549 1.03 22.31 19.65
C VAL A 549 1.67 20.92 19.64
N PRO A 550 2.82 20.71 20.30
CA PRO A 550 3.51 19.43 20.27
C PRO A 550 2.67 18.28 20.85
N ILE A 551 2.47 17.26 20.03
CA ILE A 551 1.94 15.95 20.39
C ILE A 551 2.76 14.90 19.64
N SER A 552 3.20 13.87 20.34
CA SER A 552 3.88 12.73 19.74
C SER A 552 2.90 11.58 19.68
N SER A 553 2.62 11.07 18.49
CA SER A 553 2.01 9.75 18.32
C SER A 553 3.09 8.69 18.53
N GLU A 554 2.78 7.63 19.30
CA GLU A 554 3.68 6.49 19.54
C GLU A 554 5.05 6.85 20.18
N TRP A 555 5.05 7.61 21.27
CA TRP A 555 6.29 8.05 21.92
C TRP A 555 7.01 6.89 22.63
N SER A 556 8.29 6.66 22.30
CA SER A 556 9.21 5.80 23.06
C SER A 556 10.54 6.50 23.33
N ARG A 557 11.20 6.21 24.45
CA ARG A 557 12.61 6.59 24.71
C ARG A 557 13.53 5.39 24.91
N THR A 558 12.93 4.22 25.05
CA THR A 558 13.59 2.94 25.29
C THR A 558 13.07 1.94 24.26
N LYS A 559 13.73 0.79 24.16
CA LYS A 559 13.33 -0.31 23.25
C LYS A 559 11.94 -0.91 23.57
N ASP A 560 11.41 -0.61 24.75
CA ASP A 560 10.20 -1.23 25.26
C ASP A 560 9.17 -0.17 25.65
N GLY A 561 8.30 0.23 24.72
CA GLY A 561 6.99 0.83 25.06
C GLY A 561 6.61 2.05 24.25
N ARG A 562 5.34 2.16 23.86
CA ARG A 562 4.79 3.29 23.10
C ARG A 562 3.41 3.61 23.56
N VAL A 563 3.27 4.73 24.27
CA VAL A 563 1.95 5.30 24.53
C VAL A 563 1.38 5.86 23.23
N ASP A 564 0.07 5.75 23.03
CA ASP A 564 -0.56 6.22 21.80
C ASP A 564 -0.29 7.70 21.56
N PHE A 565 -0.42 8.53 22.60
CA PHE A 565 -0.07 9.95 22.54
C PHE A 565 0.71 10.42 23.76
N TYR A 566 1.65 11.32 23.51
CA TYR A 566 2.39 12.04 24.55
C TYR A 566 2.43 13.54 24.26
N ILE A 567 2.15 14.37 25.27
CA ILE A 567 2.19 15.84 25.20
C ILE A 567 3.43 16.32 25.97
N PRO A 568 4.52 16.70 25.27
CA PRO A 568 5.81 16.97 25.91
C PRO A 568 5.79 18.13 26.91
N GLU A 569 5.03 19.20 26.63
CA GLU A 569 5.02 20.40 27.49
C GLU A 569 4.55 20.10 28.91
N LYS A 570 3.58 19.19 29.05
CA LYS A 570 2.99 18.80 30.34
C LYS A 570 3.39 17.40 30.80
N LYS A 571 4.17 16.69 29.99
CA LYS A 571 4.54 15.29 30.20
C LYS A 571 3.33 14.39 30.43
N TRP A 572 2.28 14.57 29.63
CA TRP A 572 1.05 13.80 29.73
C TRP A 572 1.07 12.63 28.74
N ALA A 573 0.68 11.45 29.21
CA ALA A 573 0.54 10.25 28.38
C ALA A 573 -0.94 9.85 28.24
N ILE A 574 -1.34 9.46 27.03
CA ILE A 574 -2.70 9.03 26.73
C ILE A 574 -2.63 7.70 26.00
N GLU A 575 -3.39 6.71 26.48
CA GLU A 575 -3.61 5.43 25.82
C GLU A 575 -5.09 5.34 25.39
N LEU A 576 -5.34 4.90 24.17
CA LEU A 576 -6.66 4.68 23.61
C LEU A 576 -6.89 3.19 23.37
N LEU A 577 -8.01 2.70 23.89
CA LEU A 577 -8.45 1.32 23.67
C LEU A 577 -9.68 1.32 22.79
N ARG A 578 -9.93 0.15 22.23
CA ARG A 578 -11.06 -0.10 21.36
C ARG A 578 -11.85 -1.29 21.83
N ASP A 579 -13.16 -1.11 21.93
CA ASP A 579 -14.15 -2.16 22.15
C ASP A 579 -13.76 -3.10 23.32
N HIS A 580 -13.22 -2.52 24.40
CA HIS A 580 -12.75 -3.22 25.61
C HIS A 580 -11.61 -4.22 25.37
N GLY A 581 -10.85 -4.06 24.29
CA GLY A 581 -9.69 -4.89 23.98
C GLY A 581 -8.58 -4.72 25.03
N GLU A 582 -8.18 -5.83 25.64
CA GLU A 582 -6.96 -5.96 26.48
C GLU A 582 -6.82 -4.90 27.60
N VAL A 583 -7.94 -4.40 28.15
CA VAL A 583 -7.94 -3.31 29.14
C VAL A 583 -7.01 -3.57 30.33
N ASP A 584 -7.03 -4.78 30.91
CA ASP A 584 -6.16 -5.12 32.05
C ASP A 584 -4.68 -5.10 31.68
N GLU A 585 -4.34 -5.52 30.45
CA GLU A 585 -2.96 -5.48 29.97
C GLU A 585 -2.47 -4.04 29.90
N HIS A 586 -3.25 -3.14 29.30
CA HIS A 586 -2.88 -1.73 29.20
C HIS A 586 -2.83 -1.04 30.56
N ILE A 587 -3.74 -1.36 31.49
CA ILE A 587 -3.61 -0.91 32.90
C ILE A 587 -2.28 -1.39 33.47
N SER A 588 -1.93 -2.66 33.29
CA SER A 588 -0.73 -3.26 33.86
C SER A 588 0.56 -2.59 33.36
N ARG A 589 0.57 -2.02 32.15
CA ARG A 589 1.71 -1.28 31.59
C ARG A 589 2.12 -0.09 32.47
N PHE A 590 1.18 0.57 33.15
CA PHE A 590 1.48 1.69 34.06
C PHE A 590 1.77 1.27 35.51
N LYS A 591 1.55 0.00 35.87
CA LYS A 591 1.76 -0.55 37.23
C LYS A 591 3.18 -1.02 37.44
N ALA A 592 3.55 -1.28 38.69
CA ALA A 592 4.88 -1.78 39.05
C ALA A 592 5.26 -3.02 38.22
N GLY A 593 6.44 -2.98 37.58
CA GLY A 593 6.91 -4.00 36.64
C GLY A 593 6.34 -3.90 35.23
N GLY A 594 5.43 -2.96 34.98
CA GLY A 594 4.86 -2.65 33.68
C GLY A 594 5.76 -1.76 32.82
N LYS A 595 5.49 -1.79 31.50
CA LYS A 595 6.28 -1.16 30.45
C LYS A 595 6.52 0.35 30.63
N TYR A 596 5.51 1.08 31.10
CA TYR A 596 5.53 2.54 31.29
C TYR A 596 5.85 2.96 32.72
N HIS A 597 5.95 2.02 33.66
CA HIS A 597 6.21 2.31 35.05
C HIS A 597 7.55 3.03 35.31
N PRO A 598 8.67 2.65 34.65
CA PRO A 598 9.93 3.38 34.81
C PRO A 598 9.81 4.87 34.46
N TRP A 599 8.98 5.21 33.46
CA TRP A 599 8.77 6.59 33.05
C TRP A 599 8.00 7.42 34.09
N LEU A 600 7.15 6.78 34.89
CA LEU A 600 6.50 7.41 36.04
C LEU A 600 7.50 7.65 37.18
N GLU A 601 8.35 6.66 37.48
CA GLU A 601 9.39 6.77 38.52
C GLU A 601 10.41 7.87 38.19
N GLU A 602 10.80 7.98 36.93
CA GLU A 602 11.73 9.00 36.42
C GLU A 602 11.09 10.39 36.22
N LYS A 603 9.79 10.56 36.50
CA LYS A 603 9.01 11.80 36.28
C LYS A 603 9.08 12.30 34.83
N MET A 604 9.17 11.35 33.91
CA MET A 604 9.05 11.57 32.47
C MET A 604 7.58 11.62 32.04
N ILE A 605 6.70 10.97 32.80
CA ILE A 605 5.25 11.13 32.72
C ILE A 605 4.77 11.71 34.05
N GLU A 606 4.17 12.90 34.01
CA GLU A 606 3.60 13.57 35.19
C GLU A 606 2.14 13.19 35.40
N ASP A 607 1.39 12.97 34.32
CA ASP A 607 0.02 12.49 34.37
C ASP A 607 -0.28 11.56 33.19
N TRP A 608 -1.26 10.67 33.37
CA TRP A 608 -1.64 9.72 32.34
C TRP A 608 -3.11 9.34 32.43
N ILE A 609 -3.66 8.86 31.32
CA ILE A 609 -5.04 8.42 31.23
C ILE A 609 -5.18 7.29 30.20
N ILE A 610 -6.09 6.35 30.48
CA ILE A 610 -6.54 5.36 29.51
C ILE A 610 -8.00 5.68 29.16
N ILE A 611 -8.29 5.79 27.86
CA ILE A 611 -9.65 6.02 27.36
C ILE A 611 -10.06 4.82 26.52
N ASP A 612 -11.00 4.05 27.03
CA ASP A 612 -11.58 2.90 26.35
C ASP A 612 -12.79 3.32 25.52
N CYS A 613 -12.60 3.37 24.21
CA CYS A 613 -13.59 3.79 23.24
C CYS A 613 -14.38 2.57 22.72
N ALA A 614 -15.69 2.58 22.90
CA ALA A 614 -16.55 1.46 22.50
C ALA A 614 -17.94 1.93 22.10
N THR A 615 -18.73 1.03 21.52
CA THR A 615 -20.16 1.28 21.21
C THR A 615 -21.12 0.76 22.29
N SER A 616 -20.58 0.14 23.34
CA SER A 616 -21.30 -0.35 24.51
C SER A 616 -20.50 -0.14 25.80
N LEU A 617 -21.16 -0.23 26.95
CA LEU A 617 -20.47 -0.25 28.24
C LEU A 617 -19.79 -1.62 28.47
N PRO A 618 -18.64 -1.64 29.17
CA PRO A 618 -18.00 -2.90 29.53
C PRO A 618 -18.87 -3.68 30.51
N THR A 619 -18.88 -5.00 30.35
CA THR A 619 -19.52 -5.91 31.32
C THR A 619 -18.68 -6.04 32.59
N LYS A 620 -17.35 -6.12 32.44
CA LYS A 620 -16.38 -6.18 33.53
C LYS A 620 -16.27 -4.85 34.29
N GLU A 621 -15.94 -4.93 35.57
CA GLU A 621 -15.56 -3.77 36.39
C GLU A 621 -14.03 -3.65 36.51
N PHE A 622 -13.53 -2.42 36.54
CA PHE A 622 -12.11 -2.13 36.62
C PHE A 622 -11.83 -1.21 37.81
N SER A 623 -10.76 -1.49 38.54
CA SER A 623 -10.38 -0.72 39.73
C SER A 623 -9.46 0.48 39.44
N GLU A 624 -9.08 0.70 38.18
CA GLU A 624 -8.12 1.75 37.80
C GLU A 624 -8.79 3.14 37.73
N PRO A 625 -8.52 4.07 38.66
CA PRO A 625 -9.16 5.39 38.65
C PRO A 625 -8.86 6.24 37.42
N LYS A 626 -7.74 6.00 36.72
CA LYS A 626 -7.34 6.71 35.50
C LYS A 626 -7.86 6.06 34.20
N LEU A 627 -8.80 5.12 34.31
CA LEU A 627 -9.53 4.55 33.19
C LEU A 627 -10.89 5.26 33.00
N TRP A 628 -11.15 5.70 31.77
CA TRP A 628 -12.46 6.18 31.32
C TRP A 628 -13.03 5.26 30.25
N HIS A 629 -14.35 5.17 30.20
CA HIS A 629 -15.07 4.49 29.13
C HIS A 629 -15.83 5.53 28.30
N ALA A 630 -15.38 5.77 27.08
CA ALA A 630 -16.03 6.63 26.10
C ALA A 630 -16.97 5.77 25.23
N VAL A 631 -18.26 5.83 25.52
CA VAL A 631 -19.29 5.00 24.86
C VAL A 631 -20.02 5.82 23.81
N PHE A 632 -19.86 5.43 22.55
CA PHE A 632 -20.50 6.05 21.39
C PHE A 632 -21.76 5.29 21.00
N ILE A 633 -22.93 5.86 21.27
CA ILE A 633 -24.23 5.23 21.02
C ILE A 633 -24.98 5.91 19.87
N ASN A 634 -26.13 5.34 19.49
CA ASN A 634 -27.01 5.89 18.46
C ASN A 634 -26.28 6.12 17.11
N GLY A 635 -25.42 5.18 16.73
CA GLY A 635 -24.58 5.31 15.54
C GLY A 635 -23.60 6.48 15.64
N TYR A 636 -22.92 6.60 16.79
CA TYR A 636 -21.93 7.64 17.10
C TYR A 636 -22.48 9.07 17.29
N SER A 637 -23.79 9.31 17.25
CA SER A 637 -24.33 10.68 17.42
C SER A 637 -24.33 11.18 18.87
N GLU A 638 -24.13 10.28 19.82
CA GLU A 638 -24.05 10.62 21.24
C GLU A 638 -22.85 9.92 21.87
N LEU A 639 -22.06 10.70 22.62
CA LEU A 639 -20.95 10.24 23.44
C LEU A 639 -21.36 10.30 24.91
N GLN A 640 -21.27 9.17 25.59
CA GLN A 640 -21.40 9.08 27.04
C GLN A 640 -20.07 8.66 27.64
N LEU A 641 -19.48 9.52 28.47
CA LEU A 641 -18.22 9.24 29.15
C LEU A 641 -18.49 8.78 30.57
N TYR A 642 -17.91 7.65 30.94
CA TYR A 642 -18.00 7.07 32.27
C TYR A 642 -16.62 6.94 32.91
N ASN A 643 -16.56 7.00 34.24
CA ASN A 643 -15.35 6.63 34.97
C ASN A 643 -15.23 5.10 35.09
N HIS A 644 -14.13 4.62 35.69
CA HIS A 644 -13.89 3.20 35.99
C HIS A 644 -14.99 2.48 36.80
N GLN A 645 -15.79 3.22 37.58
CA GLN A 645 -16.94 2.71 38.34
C GLN A 645 -18.24 2.75 37.54
N LYS A 646 -18.18 3.04 36.24
CA LYS A 646 -19.34 3.19 35.35
C LYS A 646 -20.28 4.31 35.79
N ALA A 647 -19.79 5.29 36.55
CA ALA A 647 -20.54 6.51 36.87
C ALA A 647 -20.42 7.49 35.70
N LEU A 648 -21.56 7.99 35.22
CA LEU A 648 -21.61 8.94 34.11
C LEU A 648 -20.95 10.25 34.50
N MET A 649 -19.96 10.68 33.71
CA MET A 649 -19.19 11.90 33.90
C MET A 649 -19.65 13.04 32.99
N MET A 650 -20.07 12.70 31.77
CA MET A 650 -20.63 13.64 30.79
C MET A 650 -21.40 12.88 29.71
N SER A 651 -22.40 13.53 29.12
CA SER A 651 -23.06 13.11 27.89
C SER A 651 -23.07 14.29 26.92
N VAL A 652 -22.72 14.04 25.66
CA VAL A 652 -22.57 15.06 24.62
C VAL A 652 -23.18 14.55 23.32
N HIS A 653 -24.01 15.36 22.69
CA HIS A 653 -24.37 15.15 21.29
C HIS A 653 -23.21 15.59 20.41
N LEU A 654 -22.71 14.65 19.62
CA LEU A 654 -21.64 14.92 18.67
C LEU A 654 -22.21 15.61 17.42
N HIS A 655 -21.34 16.31 16.71
CA HIS A 655 -21.66 17.00 15.47
C HIS A 655 -20.55 16.70 14.44
N ASN A 656 -20.84 16.94 13.17
CA ASN A 656 -19.84 16.85 12.11
C ASN A 656 -19.00 18.11 12.02
#